data_AF-A0A9P3E6H4-F1
#
_entry.id   AF-A0A9P3E6H4-F1
#
_cell.length_a   1.000
_cell.length_b   1.000
_cell.length_c   1.000
_cell.angle_alpha   90.00
_cell.angle_beta   90.00
_cell.angle_gamma   90.00
#
_symmetry.space_group_name_H-M   'P 1'
#
loop_
_entity.id
_entity.type
_entity.pdbx_description
1 polymer ?
#
loop_
_entity_poly.entity_id
_entity_poly.type
_entity_poly.pdbx_seq_one_letter_code
_entity_poly.pdbx_strand_id
1 'polypeptide(L)'
;MTRGGTPLSPTLDTTSTPGPSLHLFRRHYYTCGTLTFSWEPQWYTEPFYTLSSSSYDAAASTGPVDPPLSVVTTLSSCEAALSSQAASLSSEEEAETVITTESVATATSRGSAVLTTRTRVVTTPVPLSTVTGNPSMTSTVAATAVASSSSSSVASSVSVAPASTSVSGVLNTNTCAGSWDWQAWGAISGLATGVVIGGLLWLLWVFLRPRIPGLYSPRAFIVNNPSRWTWSLFLLPFLHLPSDPTQSAGSLFLRPTSAALRLSAIGSLLALGAGLPLIIANVPCLSSTAPPNTLGGRLGSLTDLSLLRLLDALDPSPGTSSTAEAIRLIQTQPRLRRALTSTIGPAISTARTRIILILVLIGVFGVIGGLWIVARTYASLAKYRAFFRDKVCGGLEMVVVPAAAAPGWSGLPEERIRKSFDDLTSEQFRVVGLFAIPDTAVLREQVWRRAQVLNRLEEAEARYIESFRSKAVLRSLSKPARSDEQGVRLSGDDQALQHPPPQPRPLPVPIQRETKSGSEVDRSAEPQSRFIEINRNSALYGARFEIGQRIRRSSAGRWVAEPSTSSSAGSDRLDPGSADAADTSSNHSRDPSSGHIPAAEENPWADEGAEPQLRPGPAHKPEVQSPPAQASAYPSRDQSALASPVGQNSEISRLRWELKNLNPIVLDLQQRAFAIVTSGGRVRGWIVVGKGVRRLPGAKVVEGWTGGDIIWRNVGKQRTAWFWVKVVLLGVSLGLIVIPLLGLSVASAPGFAHYLGFLAPLERINGLGAGVAEGLVPAFVLALAVATIVVLPQRFARQARCISVAKHSALAYKATFWLILSLVLWTLLVSALEYAVQGFATEVQQSRFVGDGAIFSTWWSFVFLLNLAFVLPAIYLVQPTRLVRRMRHRARTPRQRFRLNRPPTFSPAHMLAAPLLGVFYALTLLFIFPLLAIPLLVLVYLGFVAARHMREFVFVDKGYTDGTLALWTIRRFGWTLALQPSVFGLILLSRREWAIGGISLGVAVLALGLSEILTVRRFPETQALDRDSRKKLDEAVSWMKQLPGNGKGRATRVSDASLATRMASLLPGYSRLPDSCPLPLESETIDDLYQTERADQALSRLDQSSKSKSRSKSDDIKLVQGPERGSFFHDPTTANRGLIYPTEMLAPIPVVWLLYDSAGIAQAEAADLEARHGLPAIVASRTTRNGDGEAGRREEKPGGREEVASPLLEHTDSRI
;
A
#
# COMPACT_ATOMS: atom_id res chain seq x y z
N MET A 1 -24.10 -38.70 12.76
CA MET A 1 -23.03 -39.72 12.63
C MET A 1 -22.24 -39.71 13.93
N THR A 2 -22.27 -40.83 14.64
CA THR A 2 -21.75 -41.00 16.00
C THR A 2 -20.79 -42.19 16.06
N ARG A 3 -19.65 -42.01 16.74
CA ARG A 3 -18.80 -43.02 17.42
C ARG A 3 -17.58 -42.24 17.95
N GLY A 4 -17.13 -42.37 19.20
CA GLY A 4 -17.48 -43.36 20.22
C GLY A 4 -16.40 -44.44 20.30
N GLY A 5 -15.46 -44.28 21.24
CA GLY A 5 -14.38 -45.22 21.50
C GLY A 5 -13.87 -45.04 22.93
N THR A 6 -14.11 -46.04 23.77
CA THR A 6 -13.66 -46.15 25.17
C THR A 6 -12.26 -46.79 25.26
N PRO A 7 -11.49 -46.53 26.32
CA PRO A 7 -10.18 -47.16 26.53
C PRO A 7 -10.29 -48.55 27.15
N LEU A 8 -9.33 -49.42 26.83
CA LEU A 8 -9.11 -50.73 27.48
C LEU A 8 -7.97 -50.62 28.51
N SER A 9 -8.10 -51.36 29.61
CA SER A 9 -6.99 -51.63 30.54
C SER A 9 -6.05 -52.69 29.98
N PRO A 10 -4.83 -52.79 30.52
CA PRO A 10 -4.40 -54.09 31.00
C PRO A 10 -3.78 -54.05 32.40
N THR A 11 -4.12 -55.06 33.21
CA THR A 11 -3.39 -55.47 34.42
C THR A 11 -2.26 -56.42 34.05
N LEU A 12 -1.07 -56.22 34.63
CA LEU A 12 -0.17 -57.35 34.94
C LEU A 12 0.78 -56.97 36.08
N ASP A 13 0.97 -57.88 37.03
CA ASP A 13 1.92 -57.73 38.12
C ASP A 13 3.37 -57.76 37.66
N THR A 14 4.24 -57.02 38.35
CA THR A 14 5.63 -57.44 38.55
C THR A 14 6.18 -56.82 39.83
N THR A 15 6.57 -57.68 40.77
CA THR A 15 7.15 -57.31 42.05
C THR A 15 8.52 -56.68 41.84
N SER A 16 8.72 -55.44 42.28
CA SER A 16 10.04 -54.82 42.34
C SER A 16 10.40 -54.44 43.78
N THR A 17 11.52 -54.98 44.24
CA THR A 17 12.19 -54.58 45.48
C THR A 17 12.56 -53.10 45.45
N PRO A 18 12.46 -52.38 46.58
CA PRO A 18 12.85 -50.98 46.65
C PRO A 18 14.37 -50.84 46.50
N GLY A 19 14.82 -50.44 45.30
CA GLY A 19 16.17 -49.93 45.10
C GLY A 19 16.34 -48.59 45.85
N PRO A 20 17.53 -48.30 46.40
CA PRO A 20 17.73 -47.08 47.17
C PRO A 20 17.48 -45.84 46.31
N SER A 21 16.79 -44.85 46.89
CA SER A 21 16.56 -43.56 46.25
C SER A 21 17.90 -42.90 45.92
N LEU A 22 18.16 -42.72 44.62
CA LEU A 22 19.20 -41.80 44.15
C LEU A 22 18.77 -40.37 44.47
N HIS A 23 19.00 -39.97 45.72
CA HIS A 23 19.02 -38.57 46.09
C HIS A 23 20.06 -37.88 45.21
N LEU A 24 19.61 -36.89 44.44
CA LEU A 24 20.48 -35.93 43.76
C LEU A 24 21.29 -35.20 44.84
N PHE A 25 22.50 -35.69 45.11
CA PHE A 25 23.41 -35.11 46.09
C PHE A 25 23.67 -33.64 45.72
N ARG A 26 23.11 -32.72 46.51
CA ARG A 26 23.41 -31.29 46.47
C ARG A 26 24.85 -31.07 46.91
N ARG A 27 25.77 -31.11 45.96
CA ARG A 27 27.18 -30.81 46.21
C ARG A 27 27.30 -29.36 46.68
N HIS A 28 27.62 -29.21 47.96
CA HIS A 28 28.07 -27.96 48.52
C HIS A 28 29.54 -27.77 48.10
N TYR A 29 29.95 -26.54 47.89
CA TYR A 29 31.33 -26.19 47.54
C TYR A 29 31.84 -25.15 48.52
N TYR A 30 33.10 -25.22 48.93
CA TYR A 30 33.77 -24.21 49.74
C TYR A 30 34.92 -23.59 48.93
N THR A 31 35.35 -22.39 49.32
CA THR A 31 36.47 -21.69 48.69
C THR A 31 37.71 -21.74 49.56
N CYS A 32 38.86 -22.07 48.97
CA CYS A 32 40.16 -21.92 49.62
C CYS A 32 41.15 -21.26 48.65
N GLY A 33 41.62 -20.06 49.01
CA GLY A 33 42.31 -19.17 48.08
C GLY A 33 41.41 -18.83 46.88
N THR A 34 41.91 -19.05 45.67
CA THR A 34 41.16 -18.88 44.40
C THR A 34 40.48 -20.16 43.91
N LEU A 35 40.60 -21.28 44.62
CA LEU A 35 40.08 -22.59 44.20
C LEU A 35 38.78 -22.94 44.93
N THR A 36 37.84 -23.53 44.18
CA THR A 36 36.58 -24.08 44.70
C THR A 36 36.68 -25.60 44.85
N PHE A 37 36.39 -26.10 46.04
CA PHE A 37 36.43 -27.53 46.37
C PHE A 37 35.02 -28.00 46.76
N SER A 38 34.63 -29.23 46.39
CA SER A 38 33.40 -29.82 46.89
C SER A 38 33.55 -30.26 48.34
N TRP A 39 32.50 -30.10 49.15
CA TRP A 39 32.44 -30.66 50.50
C TRP A 39 32.69 -32.17 50.50
N GLU A 40 33.42 -32.64 51.51
CA GLU A 40 33.65 -34.06 51.70
C GLU A 40 32.37 -34.78 52.15
N PRO A 41 32.11 -36.04 51.71
CA PRO A 41 30.90 -36.78 52.08
C PRO A 41 30.66 -36.87 53.60
N GLN A 42 31.74 -36.95 54.38
CA GLN A 42 31.70 -37.04 55.85
C GLN A 42 31.13 -35.78 56.53
N TRP A 43 31.27 -34.59 55.93
CA TRP A 43 30.73 -33.35 56.52
C TRP A 43 29.21 -33.30 56.55
N TYR A 44 28.53 -34.04 55.66
CA TYR A 44 27.07 -34.15 55.68
C TYR A 44 26.54 -34.95 56.88
N THR A 45 27.41 -35.67 57.59
CA THR A 45 27.10 -36.40 58.83
C THR A 45 27.62 -35.70 60.09
N GLU A 46 28.43 -34.65 59.96
CA GLU A 46 29.01 -33.93 61.10
C GLU A 46 27.97 -33.09 61.86
N PRO A 47 28.12 -32.89 63.19
CA PRO A 47 27.14 -32.15 64.00
C PRO A 47 26.89 -30.72 63.51
N PHE A 48 27.93 -30.04 63.00
CA PHE A 48 27.78 -28.66 62.53
C PHE A 48 26.79 -28.57 61.35
N TYR A 49 26.87 -29.49 60.39
CA TYR A 49 25.92 -29.55 59.28
C TYR A 49 24.57 -30.07 59.75
N THR A 50 24.49 -31.17 60.49
CA THR A 50 23.19 -31.76 60.88
C THR A 50 22.35 -30.83 61.76
N LEU A 51 22.96 -30.02 62.63
CA LEU A 51 22.28 -28.99 63.44
C LEU A 51 21.79 -27.77 62.65
N SER A 52 22.32 -27.54 61.44
CA SER A 52 22.02 -26.32 60.65
C SER A 52 21.86 -26.60 59.15
N SER A 53 21.45 -27.82 58.79
CA SER A 53 21.44 -28.32 57.41
C SER A 53 20.58 -27.47 56.48
N SER A 54 19.42 -26.99 56.95
CA SER A 54 18.56 -26.06 56.22
C SER A 54 19.21 -24.70 55.94
N SER A 55 20.14 -24.24 56.79
CA SER A 55 20.90 -23.00 56.59
C SER A 55 22.03 -23.20 55.57
N TYR A 56 22.75 -24.33 55.65
CA TYR A 56 23.80 -24.66 54.69
C TYR A 56 23.24 -24.97 53.30
N ASP A 57 22.15 -25.74 53.20
CA ASP A 57 21.42 -25.99 51.94
C ASP A 57 20.88 -24.69 51.31
N ALA A 58 20.41 -23.75 52.13
CA ALA A 58 19.95 -22.45 51.64
C ALA A 58 21.12 -21.60 51.13
N ALA A 59 22.23 -21.53 51.86
CA ALA A 59 23.44 -20.83 51.44
C ALA A 59 24.04 -21.44 50.15
N ALA A 60 23.99 -22.76 50.00
CA ALA A 60 24.51 -23.48 48.83
C ALA A 60 23.72 -23.18 47.55
N SER A 61 22.48 -22.68 47.66
CA SER A 61 21.71 -22.18 46.53
C SER A 61 22.15 -20.79 46.05
N THR A 62 22.99 -20.09 46.82
CA THR A 62 23.43 -18.71 46.53
C THR A 62 24.93 -18.56 46.21
N GLY A 63 25.76 -19.58 46.45
CA GLY A 63 27.19 -19.55 46.17
C GLY A 63 27.96 -20.64 46.92
N PRO A 64 29.30 -20.56 46.95
CA PRO A 64 30.12 -21.36 47.85
C PRO A 64 29.73 -21.11 49.31
N VAL A 65 29.84 -22.16 50.11
CA VAL A 65 29.48 -22.24 51.52
C VAL A 65 30.67 -22.81 52.24
N ASP A 66 31.39 -21.98 52.97
CA ASP A 66 32.52 -22.44 53.75
C ASP A 66 32.01 -23.17 55.02
N PRO A 67 32.57 -24.35 55.36
CA PRO A 67 32.27 -25.02 56.63
C PRO A 67 32.86 -24.20 57.79
N PRO A 68 32.61 -24.57 59.06
CA PRO A 68 33.24 -23.92 60.20
C PRO A 68 34.76 -23.88 60.05
N LEU A 69 35.39 -22.77 60.44
CA LEU A 69 36.84 -22.56 60.32
C LEU A 69 37.67 -23.72 60.88
N SER A 70 37.21 -24.36 61.97
CA SER A 70 37.84 -25.54 62.56
C SER A 70 37.95 -26.75 61.63
N VAL A 71 37.10 -26.84 60.61
CA VAL A 71 37.13 -27.89 59.57
C VAL A 71 38.06 -27.45 58.44
N VAL A 72 37.96 -26.19 57.99
CA VAL A 72 38.85 -25.61 56.96
C VAL A 72 40.32 -25.75 57.36
N THR A 73 40.67 -25.47 58.62
CA THR A 73 42.05 -25.59 59.12
C THR A 73 42.58 -27.02 59.23
N THR A 74 41.75 -28.04 59.06
CA THR A 74 42.17 -29.46 59.08
C THR A 74 42.41 -30.04 57.68
N LEU A 75 42.18 -29.25 56.62
CA LEU A 75 42.27 -29.71 55.23
C LEU A 75 43.64 -29.43 54.64
N SER A 76 44.45 -30.47 54.50
CA SER A 76 45.74 -30.44 53.78
C SER A 76 45.61 -29.96 52.32
N SER A 77 44.45 -30.16 51.68
CA SER A 77 44.13 -29.62 50.35
C SER A 77 44.02 -28.10 50.33
N CYS A 78 43.50 -27.50 51.41
CA CYS A 78 43.41 -26.05 51.56
C CYS A 78 44.76 -25.44 51.96
N GLU A 79 45.51 -26.11 52.84
CA GLU A 79 46.89 -25.74 53.16
C GLU A 79 47.81 -25.79 51.92
N ALA A 80 47.65 -26.79 51.04
CA ALA A 80 48.36 -26.87 49.76
C ALA A 80 47.99 -25.71 48.81
N ALA A 81 46.71 -25.32 48.74
CA ALA A 81 46.27 -24.18 47.94
C ALA A 81 46.86 -22.86 48.47
N LEU A 82 46.74 -22.61 49.78
CA LEU A 82 47.26 -21.41 50.45
C LEU A 82 48.79 -21.32 50.38
N SER A 83 49.52 -22.42 50.56
CA SER A 83 50.98 -22.45 50.42
C SER A 83 51.43 -22.26 48.99
N SER A 84 50.72 -22.78 47.98
CA SER A 84 51.01 -22.47 46.57
C SER A 84 50.81 -20.98 46.24
N GLN A 85 49.83 -20.34 46.87
CA GLN A 85 49.58 -18.90 46.70
C GLN A 85 50.62 -18.04 47.43
N ALA A 86 51.05 -18.44 48.64
CA ALA A 86 52.17 -17.83 49.35
C ALA A 86 53.52 -18.02 48.61
N ALA A 87 53.72 -19.15 47.94
CA ALA A 87 54.88 -19.38 47.06
C ALA A 87 54.85 -18.44 45.84
N SER A 88 53.68 -18.20 45.24
CA SER A 88 53.56 -17.23 44.12
C SER A 88 53.77 -15.77 44.55
N LEU A 89 53.48 -15.43 45.81
CA LEU A 89 53.70 -14.10 46.39
C LEU A 89 55.14 -13.86 46.87
N SER A 90 55.96 -14.91 46.99
CA SER A 90 57.38 -14.81 47.41
C SER A 90 58.36 -14.87 46.24
N SER A 91 57.88 -14.98 44.99
CA SER A 91 58.70 -14.91 43.77
C SER A 91 58.68 -13.55 43.06
N GLU A 92 58.13 -12.51 43.70
CA GLU A 92 57.92 -11.18 43.09
C GLU A 92 58.60 -10.03 43.85
N GLU A 93 59.62 -10.34 44.65
CA GLU A 93 60.38 -9.36 45.44
C GLU A 93 61.91 -9.52 45.27
N GLU A 94 62.42 -9.21 44.06
CA GLU A 94 63.84 -8.86 43.90
C GLU A 94 64.04 -7.75 42.85
N ALA A 95 64.79 -6.71 43.26
CA ALA A 95 65.30 -5.59 42.47
C ALA A 95 64.31 -4.55 41.87
N GLU A 96 64.00 -3.49 42.63
CA GLU A 96 64.43 -2.15 42.18
C GLU A 96 64.70 -1.17 43.34
N THR A 97 65.75 -0.36 43.19
CA THR A 97 66.38 0.43 44.26
C THR A 97 65.73 1.78 44.54
N VAL A 98 65.65 2.13 45.83
CA VAL A 98 65.19 3.43 46.33
C VAL A 98 66.20 4.55 46.05
N ILE A 99 65.75 5.64 45.42
CA ILE A 99 66.26 7.00 45.69
C ILE A 99 65.08 7.97 45.85
N THR A 100 65.02 8.60 47.02
CA THR A 100 64.08 9.68 47.38
C THR A 100 64.51 11.03 46.78
N THR A 101 63.56 11.89 46.39
CA THR A 101 63.37 13.23 47.00
C THR A 101 62.23 14.04 46.35
N GLU A 102 61.35 14.53 47.22
CA GLU A 102 60.70 15.85 47.26
C GLU A 102 60.40 16.65 45.97
N SER A 103 59.13 17.03 45.84
CA SER A 103 58.63 18.01 44.88
C SER A 103 58.66 19.44 45.42
N VAL A 104 59.37 20.35 44.73
CA VAL A 104 59.19 21.81 44.86
C VAL A 104 58.85 22.40 43.49
N ALA A 105 57.98 23.41 43.48
CA ALA A 105 57.41 23.99 42.27
C ALA A 105 58.42 24.80 41.43
N THR A 106 58.12 25.03 40.15
CA THR A 106 57.69 26.36 39.64
C THR A 106 57.64 26.44 38.10
N ALA A 107 56.46 26.82 37.60
CA ALA A 107 56.10 27.59 36.40
C ALA A 107 56.95 27.65 35.09
N THR A 108 56.17 27.81 34.01
CA THR A 108 56.35 28.70 32.84
C THR A 108 57.22 28.32 31.61
N SER A 109 56.50 28.26 30.47
CA SER A 109 56.69 29.15 29.30
C SER A 109 57.54 28.72 28.10
N ARG A 110 56.87 28.74 26.93
CA ARG A 110 57.36 28.97 25.54
C ARG A 110 58.28 27.92 24.91
N GLY A 111 58.06 27.69 23.60
CA GLY A 111 59.11 27.16 22.71
C GLY A 111 58.60 26.40 21.49
N SER A 112 58.14 27.10 20.47
CA SER A 112 57.70 26.56 19.18
C SER A 112 58.74 25.69 18.44
N ALA A 113 58.21 24.86 17.52
CA ALA A 113 58.66 24.69 16.13
C ALA A 113 59.48 23.44 15.70
N VAL A 114 58.86 22.72 14.75
CA VAL A 114 59.42 22.33 13.44
C VAL A 114 60.39 21.12 13.36
N LEU A 115 59.80 20.03 12.87
CA LEU A 115 60.28 19.19 11.76
C LEU A 115 61.62 18.43 11.90
N THR A 116 61.55 17.09 11.94
CA THR A 116 62.34 16.26 11.00
C THR A 116 61.78 14.86 10.82
N THR A 117 61.75 14.42 9.56
CA THR A 117 61.37 13.06 9.16
C THR A 117 62.56 12.12 9.33
N ARG A 118 62.38 10.94 9.94
CA ARG A 118 63.31 9.82 9.71
C ARG A 118 62.63 8.46 9.81
N THR A 119 62.65 7.75 8.69
CA THR A 119 62.30 6.33 8.57
C THR A 119 63.40 5.45 9.18
N ARG A 120 63.02 4.31 9.76
CA ARG A 120 63.90 3.14 9.77
C ARG A 120 63.10 1.84 9.65
N VAL A 121 63.59 0.99 8.77
CA VAL A 121 63.07 -0.35 8.46
C VAL A 121 63.69 -1.36 9.42
N VAL A 122 62.91 -2.34 9.88
CA VAL A 122 63.41 -3.67 10.25
C VAL A 122 62.50 -4.72 9.63
N THR A 123 63.13 -5.67 8.93
CA THR A 123 62.53 -6.81 8.22
C THR A 123 62.55 -8.08 9.07
N THR A 124 61.62 -9.02 8.84
CA THR A 124 61.79 -10.48 8.98
C THR A 124 60.52 -11.20 8.45
N PRO A 125 60.57 -12.51 8.09
CA PRO A 125 59.99 -12.92 6.79
C PRO A 125 58.71 -13.78 6.82
N VAL A 126 58.25 -14.05 5.60
CA VAL A 126 57.01 -14.71 5.16
C VAL A 126 57.25 -16.21 4.90
N PRO A 127 56.23 -17.08 5.02
CA PRO A 127 55.76 -17.86 3.86
C PRO A 127 54.22 -17.82 3.77
N LEU A 128 53.59 -17.13 2.81
CA LEU A 128 53.47 -17.36 1.36
C LEU A 128 52.64 -18.61 1.00
N SER A 129 51.38 -18.35 0.63
CA SER A 129 50.67 -19.13 -0.37
C SER A 129 49.72 -18.20 -1.13
N THR A 130 49.96 -18.12 -2.43
CA THR A 130 49.39 -17.15 -3.38
C THR A 130 48.05 -17.62 -3.93
N VAL A 131 47.20 -16.67 -4.35
CA VAL A 131 46.52 -16.56 -5.68
C VAL A 131 45.34 -15.59 -5.53
N THR A 132 45.49 -14.31 -5.90
CA THR A 132 45.11 -13.71 -7.21
C THR A 132 43.62 -13.85 -7.54
N GLY A 133 42.84 -12.79 -7.79
CA GLY A 133 43.11 -11.34 -7.78
C GLY A 133 41.88 -10.58 -8.33
N ASN A 134 41.84 -9.24 -8.21
CA ASN A 134 40.89 -8.40 -8.95
C ASN A 134 41.41 -6.95 -9.09
N PRO A 135 41.13 -6.24 -10.21
CA PRO A 135 41.72 -4.92 -10.49
C PRO A 135 40.95 -3.75 -9.87
N SER A 136 41.59 -2.57 -9.90
CA SER A 136 41.15 -1.32 -9.32
C SER A 136 39.95 -0.67 -10.01
N MET A 137 39.22 0.16 -9.25
CA MET A 137 38.73 1.44 -9.78
C MET A 137 38.92 2.58 -8.79
N THR A 138 39.32 3.71 -9.33
CA THR A 138 39.73 4.95 -8.66
C THR A 138 38.52 5.81 -8.31
N SER A 139 38.50 6.43 -7.13
CA SER A 139 37.68 7.62 -6.89
C SER A 139 38.36 8.59 -5.92
N THR A 140 38.97 9.62 -6.47
CA THR A 140 39.40 10.82 -5.74
C THR A 140 38.19 11.63 -5.29
N VAL A 141 38.11 11.94 -3.99
CA VAL A 141 37.20 12.97 -3.46
C VAL A 141 38.03 13.93 -2.61
N ALA A 142 38.00 15.21 -2.97
CA ALA A 142 38.66 16.26 -2.20
C ALA A 142 37.85 16.60 -0.94
N ALA A 143 38.53 16.74 0.19
CA ALA A 143 37.93 17.17 1.44
C ALA A 143 38.02 18.70 1.58
N THR A 144 36.89 19.39 1.38
CA THR A 144 36.79 20.83 1.67
C THR A 144 36.38 21.02 3.13
N ALA A 145 37.35 21.30 4.00
CA ALA A 145 37.07 21.64 5.39
C ALA A 145 36.57 23.09 5.49
N VAL A 146 35.32 23.27 5.92
CA VAL A 146 34.78 24.59 6.29
C VAL A 146 34.86 24.71 7.80
N ALA A 147 35.76 25.56 8.28
CA ALA A 147 35.78 25.98 9.68
C ALA A 147 34.56 26.87 9.96
N SER A 148 34.00 26.77 11.16
CA SER A 148 32.97 27.70 11.65
C SER A 148 33.28 28.03 13.10
N SER A 149 33.51 29.32 13.36
CA SER A 149 34.14 29.82 14.57
C SER A 149 33.15 30.49 15.53
N SER A 150 33.28 30.13 16.82
CA SER A 150 33.21 31.01 18.00
C SER A 150 32.01 31.95 18.24
N SER A 151 31.23 31.64 19.28
CA SER A 151 30.80 32.53 20.38
C SER A 151 29.84 31.75 21.31
N SER A 152 29.84 31.82 22.63
CA SER A 152 30.73 32.45 23.62
C SER A 152 30.32 31.92 25.01
N SER A 153 31.25 31.51 25.87
CA SER A 153 30.94 31.13 27.26
C SER A 153 31.90 31.82 28.23
N VAL A 154 31.36 32.75 29.02
CA VAL A 154 32.10 33.46 30.07
C VAL A 154 32.42 32.49 31.20
N ALA A 155 33.68 32.47 31.64
CA ALA A 155 34.12 31.69 32.79
C ALA A 155 33.95 32.52 34.08
N SER A 156 33.34 31.92 35.10
CA SER A 156 33.34 32.44 36.47
C SER A 156 34.04 31.42 37.38
N SER A 157 35.30 31.67 37.69
CA SER A 157 36.07 30.90 38.68
C SER A 157 35.72 31.36 40.10
N VAL A 158 35.13 30.48 40.91
CA VAL A 158 35.00 30.69 42.35
C VAL A 158 35.78 29.60 43.08
N SER A 159 36.83 30.03 43.79
CA SER A 159 37.61 29.20 44.71
C SER A 159 36.81 28.97 45.99
N VAL A 160 36.77 27.71 46.47
CA VAL A 160 36.17 27.35 47.77
C VAL A 160 37.17 26.51 48.55
N ALA A 161 37.38 26.90 49.82
CA ALA A 161 38.28 26.26 50.76
C ALA A 161 37.70 24.93 51.31
N PRO A 162 38.53 24.02 51.86
CA PRO A 162 38.04 22.77 52.43
C PRO A 162 37.31 23.02 53.75
N ALA A 163 36.00 22.80 53.77
CA ALA A 163 35.18 22.81 54.99
C ALA A 163 34.70 21.40 55.32
N SER A 164 34.89 21.02 56.58
CA SER A 164 34.58 19.69 57.12
C SER A 164 33.09 19.33 57.13
N THR A 165 32.80 18.09 56.76
CA THR A 165 31.70 17.24 57.24
C THR A 165 30.54 17.92 58.00
N SER A 166 29.40 18.06 57.34
CA SER A 166 28.08 17.98 57.99
C SER A 166 27.09 17.20 57.12
N VAL A 167 26.29 16.35 57.76
CA VAL A 167 25.41 15.40 57.08
C VAL A 167 24.12 16.09 56.63
N SER A 168 24.08 16.54 55.38
CA SER A 168 22.90 17.13 54.73
C SER A 168 22.76 16.68 53.27
N GLY A 169 22.91 15.37 53.03
CA GLY A 169 23.01 14.76 51.70
C GLY A 169 21.95 13.69 51.40
N VAL A 170 20.65 14.01 51.49
CA VAL A 170 19.55 13.07 51.16
C VAL A 170 18.54 13.67 50.15
N LEU A 171 18.75 14.91 49.70
CA LEU A 171 17.90 15.59 48.71
C LEU A 171 18.53 15.73 47.31
N ASN A 172 19.70 15.12 47.07
CA ASN A 172 20.18 14.92 45.71
C ASN A 172 19.20 13.95 45.02
N THR A 173 18.41 14.49 44.10
CA THR A 173 17.36 13.74 43.42
C THR A 173 17.93 12.49 42.74
N ASN A 174 17.33 11.32 43.03
CA ASN A 174 17.67 10.01 42.47
C ASN A 174 17.40 9.97 40.95
N THR A 175 18.23 10.68 40.20
CA THR A 175 18.14 10.87 38.75
C THR A 175 18.87 9.74 38.06
N CYS A 176 18.16 8.62 37.90
CA CYS A 176 18.65 7.39 37.26
C CYS A 176 19.12 7.54 35.80
N ALA A 177 19.03 8.73 35.22
CA ALA A 177 19.59 9.09 33.91
C ALA A 177 21.11 9.37 33.96
N GLY A 178 21.83 8.75 34.88
CA GLY A 178 23.25 8.97 35.12
C GLY A 178 24.13 8.23 34.10
N SER A 179 24.84 9.01 33.27
CA SER A 179 25.72 8.58 32.16
C SER A 179 25.03 8.11 30.87
N TRP A 180 25.67 8.41 29.74
CA TRP A 180 25.20 8.06 28.39
C TRP A 180 25.67 6.67 28.02
N ASP A 181 24.74 5.73 27.99
CA ASP A 181 25.00 4.32 27.70
C ASP A 181 24.74 3.96 26.23
N TRP A 182 25.04 2.71 25.87
CA TRP A 182 24.85 2.19 24.52
C TRP A 182 23.38 2.23 24.06
N GLN A 183 22.39 2.15 24.96
CA GLN A 183 20.97 2.33 24.63
C GLN A 183 20.65 3.78 24.24
N ALA A 184 21.14 4.76 25.01
CA ALA A 184 21.00 6.18 24.65
C ALA A 184 21.67 6.48 23.31
N TRP A 185 22.88 5.96 23.06
CA TRP A 185 23.55 6.07 21.77
C TRP A 185 22.78 5.38 20.63
N GLY A 186 22.14 4.23 20.87
CA GLY A 186 21.26 3.55 19.91
C GLY A 186 20.01 4.37 19.57
N ALA A 187 19.37 4.98 20.57
CA ALA A 187 18.23 5.88 20.37
C ALA A 187 18.61 7.15 19.61
N ILE A 188 19.75 7.77 19.94
CA ILE A 188 20.21 9.01 19.31
C ILE A 188 20.71 8.78 17.90
N SER A 189 21.46 7.70 17.65
CA SER A 189 21.84 7.30 16.30
C SER A 189 20.60 6.96 15.46
N GLY A 190 19.63 6.21 16.00
CA GLY A 190 18.37 5.91 15.33
C GLY A 190 17.47 7.12 15.04
N LEU A 191 17.42 8.10 15.96
CA LEU A 191 16.77 9.38 15.72
C LEU A 191 17.51 10.17 14.63
N ALA A 192 18.84 10.26 14.71
CA ALA A 192 19.64 10.98 13.73
C ALA A 192 19.50 10.37 12.32
N THR A 193 19.58 9.04 12.17
CA THR A 193 19.38 8.37 10.87
C THR A 193 17.94 8.51 10.38
N GLY A 194 16.94 8.37 11.26
CA GLY A 194 15.54 8.57 10.93
C GLY A 194 15.26 9.98 10.42
N VAL A 195 15.74 11.01 11.12
CA VAL A 195 15.56 12.42 10.78
C VAL A 195 16.39 12.82 9.55
N VAL A 196 17.63 12.36 9.40
CA VAL A 196 18.45 12.66 8.20
C VAL A 196 17.89 11.98 6.96
N ILE A 197 17.65 10.67 6.98
CA ILE A 197 17.14 9.93 5.81
C ILE A 197 15.71 10.35 5.51
N GLY A 198 14.85 10.43 6.53
CA GLY A 198 13.48 10.91 6.40
C GLY A 198 13.44 12.35 5.89
N GLY A 199 14.21 13.26 6.49
CA GLY A 199 14.32 14.66 6.10
C GLY A 199 14.79 14.84 4.65
N LEU A 200 15.81 14.09 4.22
CA LEU A 200 16.26 14.09 2.81
C LEU A 200 15.15 13.61 1.86
N LEU A 201 14.39 12.57 2.22
CA LEU A 201 13.25 12.09 1.42
C LEU A 201 12.08 13.09 1.40
N TRP A 202 11.81 13.77 2.52
CA TRP A 202 10.81 14.83 2.64
C TRP A 202 11.20 16.05 1.79
N LEU A 203 12.45 16.52 1.88
CA LEU A 203 12.99 17.59 1.03
C LEU A 203 12.95 17.20 -0.44
N LEU A 204 13.37 15.97 -0.78
CA LEU A 204 13.29 15.46 -2.14
C LEU A 204 11.85 15.49 -2.68
N TRP A 205 10.85 15.10 -1.88
CA TRP A 205 9.44 15.25 -2.26
C TRP A 205 9.02 16.72 -2.41
N VAL A 206 9.40 17.61 -1.49
CA VAL A 206 9.12 19.06 -1.58
C VAL A 206 9.71 19.69 -2.84
N PHE A 207 10.93 19.30 -3.25
CA PHE A 207 11.57 19.79 -4.49
C PHE A 207 11.01 19.14 -5.77
N LEU A 208 10.71 17.84 -5.75
CA LEU A 208 10.18 17.13 -6.92
C LEU A 208 8.72 17.46 -7.20
N ARG A 209 7.92 17.80 -6.19
CA ARG A 209 6.49 18.11 -6.33
C ARG A 209 6.19 19.28 -7.28
N PRO A 210 6.76 20.49 -7.12
CA PRO A 210 6.53 21.61 -8.05
C PRO A 210 7.23 21.41 -9.41
N ARG A 211 8.37 20.71 -9.44
CA ARG A 211 9.07 20.37 -10.70
C ARG A 211 8.34 19.31 -11.53
N ILE A 212 7.57 18.42 -10.88
CA ILE A 212 6.91 17.27 -11.51
C ILE A 212 5.45 17.12 -11.05
N PRO A 213 4.57 18.13 -11.32
CA PRO A 213 3.17 18.08 -10.91
C PRO A 213 2.42 16.92 -11.55
N GLY A 214 2.82 16.49 -12.76
CA GLY A 214 2.25 15.30 -13.42
C GLY A 214 2.49 13.97 -12.69
N LEU A 215 3.38 13.91 -11.69
CA LEU A 215 3.59 12.72 -10.85
C LEU A 215 2.93 12.86 -9.47
N TYR A 216 2.99 14.04 -8.86
CA TYR A 216 2.55 14.30 -7.47
C TYR A 216 1.21 15.02 -7.32
N SER A 217 0.61 15.50 -8.41
CA SER A 217 -0.78 15.96 -8.46
C SER A 217 -1.51 15.52 -9.74
N PRO A 218 -1.45 14.24 -10.17
CA PRO A 218 -2.11 13.77 -11.38
C PRO A 218 -3.64 13.99 -11.36
N ARG A 219 -4.29 14.01 -10.18
CA ARG A 219 -5.73 14.28 -10.08
C ARG A 219 -6.10 15.72 -10.48
N ALA A 220 -5.18 16.68 -10.34
CA ALA A 220 -5.41 18.07 -10.73
C ALA A 220 -5.59 18.27 -12.25
N PHE A 221 -5.17 17.29 -13.06
CA PHE A 221 -5.37 17.29 -14.52
C PHE A 221 -6.62 16.50 -14.96
N ILE A 222 -7.24 15.75 -14.04
CA ILE A 222 -8.30 14.77 -14.35
C ILE A 222 -9.65 15.21 -13.75
N VAL A 223 -9.64 15.80 -12.56
CA VAL A 223 -10.82 16.24 -11.81
C VAL A 223 -10.98 17.75 -11.96
N ASN A 224 -12.17 18.22 -12.34
CA ASN A 224 -12.39 19.62 -12.76
C ASN A 224 -12.17 20.69 -11.67
N ASN A 225 -12.12 20.32 -10.39
CA ASN A 225 -11.85 21.24 -9.27
C ASN A 225 -11.02 20.53 -8.18
N PRO A 226 -9.68 20.43 -8.30
CA PRO A 226 -8.85 20.00 -7.20
C PRO A 226 -8.90 21.03 -6.07
N SER A 227 -8.90 20.56 -4.82
CA SER A 227 -8.74 21.46 -3.66
C SER A 227 -7.45 22.27 -3.80
N ARG A 228 -7.52 23.59 -3.58
CA ARG A 228 -6.33 24.45 -3.57
C ARG A 228 -5.45 24.01 -2.41
N TRP A 229 -4.22 23.62 -2.71
CA TRP A 229 -3.28 23.21 -1.67
C TRP A 229 -2.82 24.41 -0.85
N THR A 230 -2.92 24.29 0.47
CA THR A 230 -2.33 25.21 1.44
C THR A 230 -1.47 24.41 2.44
N TRP A 231 -0.44 25.05 3.00
CA TRP A 231 0.38 24.44 4.06
C TRP A 231 -0.44 24.08 5.30
N SER A 232 -1.44 24.89 5.65
CA SER A 232 -2.37 24.63 6.74
C SER A 232 -3.21 23.37 6.51
N LEU A 233 -3.76 23.17 5.31
CA LEU A 233 -4.54 21.97 4.98
C LEU A 233 -3.67 20.70 4.92
N PHE A 234 -2.37 20.85 4.68
CA PHE A 234 -1.39 19.76 4.76
C PHE A 234 -1.01 19.38 6.20
N LEU A 235 -0.64 20.36 7.03
CA LEU A 235 -0.18 20.13 8.42
C LEU A 235 -1.33 19.91 9.41
N LEU A 236 -2.53 20.45 9.15
CA LEU A 236 -3.71 20.31 10.00
C LEU A 236 -4.82 19.52 9.29
N PRO A 237 -4.56 18.23 8.96
CA PRO A 237 -5.48 17.39 8.18
C PRO A 237 -6.78 17.03 8.94
N PHE A 238 -6.89 17.38 10.23
CA PHE A 238 -8.07 17.12 11.06
C PHE A 238 -9.14 18.20 10.93
N LEU A 239 -8.75 19.46 10.74
CA LEU A 239 -9.68 20.59 10.63
C LEU A 239 -10.49 20.54 9.33
N HIS A 240 -9.89 20.01 8.26
CA HIS A 240 -10.47 19.98 6.92
C HIS A 240 -10.99 18.60 6.51
N LEU A 241 -11.42 17.75 7.44
CA LEU A 241 -12.05 16.47 7.08
C LEU A 241 -13.29 16.76 6.22
N PRO A 242 -13.37 16.27 4.95
CA PRO A 242 -14.48 16.60 4.09
C PRO A 242 -15.79 16.13 4.74
N SER A 243 -16.68 17.09 4.98
CA SER A 243 -18.02 16.88 5.55
C SER A 243 -18.85 15.98 4.64
N ASP A 244 -18.72 16.17 3.33
CA ASP A 244 -19.41 15.37 2.33
C ASP A 244 -18.90 13.92 2.34
N PRO A 245 -19.80 12.92 2.45
CA PRO A 245 -19.48 11.51 2.33
C PRO A 245 -19.23 11.14 0.86
N THR A 246 -18.20 11.75 0.26
CA THR A 246 -17.70 11.43 -1.07
C THR A 246 -17.53 9.92 -1.19
N GLN A 247 -18.14 9.32 -2.22
CA GLN A 247 -18.42 7.88 -2.29
C GLN A 247 -17.18 6.98 -2.35
N SER A 248 -16.00 7.58 -2.41
CA SER A 248 -14.75 6.96 -2.82
C SER A 248 -14.19 5.96 -1.79
N ALA A 249 -13.54 4.91 -2.29
CA ALA A 249 -12.90 3.91 -1.42
C ALA A 249 -11.84 4.56 -0.53
N GLY A 250 -11.01 5.45 -1.07
CA GLY A 250 -9.93 6.08 -0.32
C GLY A 250 -10.39 7.02 0.81
N SER A 251 -11.50 7.75 0.64
CA SER A 251 -12.05 8.59 1.72
C SER A 251 -12.60 7.74 2.88
N LEU A 252 -13.08 6.53 2.61
CA LEU A 252 -13.53 5.61 3.65
C LEU A 252 -12.39 5.09 4.53
N PHE A 253 -11.20 4.84 3.97
CA PHE A 253 -10.06 4.39 4.77
C PHE A 253 -9.42 5.50 5.64
N LEU A 254 -9.73 6.79 5.39
CA LEU A 254 -9.36 7.89 6.29
C LEU A 254 -10.06 7.79 7.67
N ARG A 255 -11.19 7.06 7.75
CA ARG A 255 -11.88 6.80 9.02
C ARG A 255 -11.13 5.78 9.90
N PRO A 256 -10.70 4.58 9.40
CA PRO A 256 -9.73 3.72 10.08
C PRO A 256 -8.42 4.41 10.48
N THR A 257 -7.81 5.26 9.65
CA THR A 257 -6.56 5.94 10.05
C THR A 257 -6.77 6.99 11.14
N SER A 258 -7.89 7.71 11.13
CA SER A 258 -8.21 8.64 12.22
C SER A 258 -8.66 7.92 13.50
N ALA A 259 -9.26 6.73 13.39
CA ALA A 259 -9.47 5.84 14.53
C ALA A 259 -8.14 5.37 15.13
N ALA A 260 -7.22 4.88 14.28
CA ALA A 260 -5.87 4.47 14.64
C ALA A 260 -5.10 5.59 15.36
N LEU A 261 -5.15 6.82 14.85
CA LEU A 261 -4.53 7.97 15.51
C LEU A 261 -5.16 8.27 16.87
N ARG A 262 -6.50 8.26 17.00
CA ARG A 262 -7.17 8.51 18.28
C ARG A 262 -6.84 7.46 19.32
N LEU A 263 -6.78 6.18 18.93
CA LEU A 263 -6.35 5.08 19.79
C LEU A 263 -4.90 5.28 20.25
N SER A 264 -3.98 5.53 19.31
CA SER A 264 -2.56 5.77 19.61
C SER A 264 -2.37 7.00 20.49
N ALA A 265 -3.11 8.08 20.25
CA ALA A 265 -2.97 9.34 20.98
C ALA A 265 -3.51 9.27 22.41
N ILE A 266 -4.69 8.67 22.62
CA ILE A 266 -5.22 8.45 23.98
C ILE A 266 -4.29 7.52 24.76
N GLY A 267 -3.87 6.39 24.17
CA GLY A 267 -2.89 5.49 24.80
C GLY A 267 -1.59 6.21 25.16
N SER A 268 -1.08 7.07 24.28
CA SER A 268 0.18 7.80 24.47
C SER A 268 0.08 8.85 25.58
N LEU A 269 -1.04 9.59 25.65
CA LEU A 269 -1.30 10.56 26.71
C LEU A 269 -1.45 9.87 28.07
N LEU A 270 -2.10 8.71 28.13
CA LEU A 270 -2.22 7.92 29.37
C LEU A 270 -0.87 7.34 29.81
N ALA A 271 -0.10 6.79 28.87
CA ALA A 271 1.19 6.20 29.17
C ALA A 271 2.19 7.27 29.65
N LEU A 272 2.32 8.41 28.96
CA LEU A 272 3.23 9.48 29.37
C LEU A 272 2.73 10.24 30.60
N GLY A 273 1.43 10.55 30.67
CA GLY A 273 0.85 11.40 31.72
C GLY A 273 0.57 10.68 33.04
N ALA A 274 0.29 9.37 33.02
CA ALA A 274 -0.01 8.59 34.22
C ALA A 274 0.92 7.36 34.39
N GLY A 275 1.19 6.62 33.30
CA GLY A 275 2.05 5.42 33.36
C GLY A 275 3.50 5.73 33.78
N LEU A 276 4.14 6.71 33.13
CA LEU A 276 5.54 7.06 33.36
C LEU A 276 5.79 7.60 34.79
N PRO A 277 4.97 8.51 35.36
CA PRO A 277 5.10 8.90 36.77
C PRO A 277 4.91 7.73 37.74
N LEU A 278 3.96 6.82 37.49
CA LEU A 278 3.72 5.64 38.33
C LEU A 278 4.89 4.64 38.33
N ILE A 279 5.63 4.56 37.21
CA ILE A 279 6.83 3.72 37.08
C ILE A 279 8.05 4.34 37.78
N ILE A 280 8.25 5.66 37.66
CA ILE A 280 9.47 6.34 38.12
C ILE A 280 9.44 6.75 39.60
N ALA A 281 8.30 7.25 40.11
CA ALA A 281 8.26 7.93 41.40
C ALA A 281 8.73 7.04 42.57
N ASN A 282 9.69 7.47 43.38
CA ASN A 282 10.16 6.74 44.59
C ASN A 282 10.59 5.27 44.36
N VAL A 283 11.00 4.88 43.15
CA VAL A 283 11.64 3.59 42.89
C VAL A 283 13.15 3.81 42.75
N PRO A 284 14.05 2.98 43.32
CA PRO A 284 15.48 3.07 43.03
C PRO A 284 15.80 2.80 41.55
N CYS A 285 17.04 3.08 41.13
CA CYS A 285 17.53 2.85 39.77
C CYS A 285 17.88 1.37 39.58
N LEU A 286 17.59 0.78 38.41
CA LEU A 286 17.96 -0.62 38.15
C LEU A 286 19.48 -0.79 38.12
N SER A 287 20.21 0.21 37.63
CA SER A 287 21.68 0.23 37.70
C SER A 287 22.25 0.17 39.12
N SER A 288 21.45 0.46 40.16
CA SER A 288 21.82 0.36 41.57
C SER A 288 21.27 -0.88 42.27
N THR A 289 20.17 -1.48 41.79
CA THR A 289 19.55 -2.68 42.40
C THR A 289 19.91 -3.99 41.72
N ALA A 290 20.21 -3.96 40.42
CA ALA A 290 20.61 -5.15 39.68
C ALA A 290 21.95 -5.68 40.23
N PRO A 291 22.07 -6.98 40.53
CA PRO A 291 23.33 -7.55 40.98
C PRO A 291 24.37 -7.44 39.86
N PRO A 292 25.65 -7.19 40.17
CA PRO A 292 26.71 -7.15 39.17
C PRO A 292 26.83 -8.54 38.53
N ASN A 293 26.52 -8.64 37.24
CA ASN A 293 26.60 -9.90 36.52
C ASN A 293 28.06 -10.25 36.23
N THR A 294 28.56 -11.34 36.81
CA THR A 294 29.91 -11.85 36.57
C THR A 294 30.10 -12.37 35.14
N LEU A 295 29.00 -12.75 34.47
CA LEU A 295 28.97 -13.13 33.06
C LEU A 295 28.79 -11.94 32.11
N GLY A 296 28.86 -10.71 32.61
CA GLY A 296 28.84 -9.50 31.78
C GLY A 296 27.46 -9.04 31.33
N GLY A 297 27.43 -8.01 30.49
CA GLY A 297 26.23 -7.27 30.08
C GLY A 297 25.66 -6.36 31.19
N ARG A 298 24.85 -5.37 30.80
CA ARG A 298 24.26 -4.38 31.71
C ARG A 298 22.87 -3.94 31.24
N LEU A 299 21.95 -3.74 32.18
CA LEU A 299 20.71 -3.00 31.91
C LEU A 299 21.07 -1.52 31.68
N GLY A 300 20.41 -0.91 30.69
CA GLY A 300 20.70 0.45 30.24
C GLY A 300 19.67 1.49 30.67
N SER A 301 19.99 2.75 30.39
CA SER A 301 19.25 3.92 30.88
C SER A 301 17.81 4.02 30.36
N LEU A 302 17.51 3.44 29.19
CA LEU A 302 16.14 3.37 28.67
C LEU A 302 15.35 2.25 29.37
N THR A 303 15.98 1.12 29.69
CA THR A 303 15.34 0.07 30.49
C THR A 303 14.98 0.51 31.92
N ASP A 304 15.72 1.45 32.51
CA ASP A 304 15.37 2.13 33.80
C ASP A 304 14.10 2.99 33.74
N LEU A 305 13.59 3.29 32.54
CA LEU A 305 12.34 4.03 32.30
C LEU A 305 11.19 3.11 31.85
N SER A 306 11.40 1.79 31.93
CA SER A 306 10.41 0.76 31.63
C SER A 306 9.76 0.16 32.89
N LEU A 307 8.70 -0.61 32.70
CA LEU A 307 8.02 -1.38 33.74
C LEU A 307 8.96 -2.31 34.54
N LEU A 308 10.11 -2.72 33.97
CA LEU A 308 11.08 -3.60 34.63
C LEU A 308 11.51 -3.07 36.00
N ARG A 309 11.69 -1.74 36.12
CA ARG A 309 12.06 -1.05 37.37
C ARG A 309 11.02 -1.22 38.47
N LEU A 310 9.73 -1.13 38.13
CA LEU A 310 8.64 -1.32 39.09
C LEU A 310 8.47 -2.80 39.47
N LEU A 311 8.77 -3.72 38.56
CA LEU A 311 8.70 -5.16 38.83
C LEU A 311 9.88 -5.66 39.67
N ASP A 312 11.09 -5.13 39.48
CA ASP A 312 12.26 -5.46 40.30
C ASP A 312 12.07 -5.03 41.76
N ALA A 313 11.45 -3.86 41.97
CA ALA A 313 11.04 -3.41 43.30
C ALA A 313 9.90 -4.24 43.95
N LEU A 314 9.16 -5.04 43.18
CA LEU A 314 8.13 -5.95 43.71
C LEU A 314 8.72 -7.26 44.23
N ASP A 315 9.76 -7.78 43.56
CA ASP A 315 10.39 -9.06 43.86
C ASP A 315 11.91 -8.87 44.08
N PRO A 316 12.31 -8.26 45.21
CA PRO A 316 13.70 -8.08 45.57
C PRO A 316 14.35 -9.46 45.77
N SER A 317 15.15 -9.88 44.80
CA SER A 317 15.90 -11.14 44.89
C SER A 317 16.81 -11.06 46.14
N PRO A 318 16.86 -12.12 46.98
CA PRO A 318 17.63 -12.08 48.23
C PRO A 318 19.13 -11.83 48.03
N GLY A 319 19.65 -12.04 46.81
CA GLY A 319 21.03 -11.74 46.42
C GLY A 319 21.28 -10.35 45.83
N THR A 320 20.31 -9.43 45.74
CA THR A 320 20.62 -8.05 45.28
C THR A 320 21.46 -7.32 46.31
N SER A 321 22.38 -6.47 45.84
CA SER A 321 23.22 -5.60 46.70
C SER A 321 22.38 -4.77 47.67
N SER A 322 21.26 -4.21 47.21
CA SER A 322 20.32 -3.44 48.03
C SER A 322 19.66 -4.27 49.14
N THR A 323 19.32 -5.54 48.86
CA THR A 323 18.75 -6.45 49.87
C THR A 323 19.84 -6.91 50.84
N ALA A 324 21.03 -7.24 50.34
CA ALA A 324 22.19 -7.61 51.17
C ALA A 324 22.68 -6.46 52.06
N GLU A 325 22.66 -5.22 51.58
CA GLU A 325 22.99 -4.02 52.33
C GLU A 325 21.91 -3.69 53.36
N ALA A 326 20.63 -3.81 53.01
CA ALA A 326 19.53 -3.72 53.98
C ALA A 326 19.65 -4.80 55.07
N ILE A 327 20.00 -6.05 54.71
CA ILE A 327 20.25 -7.14 55.65
C ILE A 327 21.48 -6.85 56.52
N ARG A 328 22.57 -6.30 55.97
CA ARG A 328 23.76 -5.88 56.74
C ARG A 328 23.47 -4.72 57.68
N LEU A 329 22.65 -3.75 57.29
CA LEU A 329 22.15 -2.68 58.17
C LEU A 329 21.25 -3.26 59.29
N ILE A 330 20.42 -4.25 58.97
CA ILE A 330 19.61 -4.98 59.97
C ILE A 330 20.49 -5.78 60.95
N GLN A 331 21.58 -6.39 60.48
CA GLN A 331 22.54 -7.12 61.32
C GLN A 331 23.37 -6.18 62.20
N THR A 332 23.85 -5.06 61.66
CA THR A 332 24.72 -4.11 62.38
C THR A 332 23.96 -3.20 63.35
N GLN A 333 22.67 -2.93 63.12
CA GLN A 333 21.85 -2.10 64.01
C GLN A 333 20.59 -2.82 64.53
N PRO A 334 20.72 -3.69 65.56
CA PRO A 334 19.60 -4.47 66.09
C PRO A 334 18.44 -3.61 66.66
N ARG A 335 18.68 -2.35 67.02
CA ARG A 335 17.62 -1.40 67.43
C ARG A 335 16.72 -0.96 66.26
N LEU A 336 17.25 -0.89 65.03
CA LEU A 336 16.46 -0.58 63.83
C LEU A 336 15.67 -1.79 63.30
N ARG A 337 15.94 -3.01 63.78
CA ARG A 337 15.27 -4.24 63.34
C ARG A 337 13.74 -4.22 63.52
N ARG A 338 13.20 -3.42 64.45
CA ARG A 338 11.74 -3.19 64.60
C ARG A 338 11.19 -2.06 63.72
N ALA A 339 12.03 -1.13 63.28
CA ALA A 339 11.64 -0.03 62.38
C ALA A 339 11.74 -0.44 60.90
N LEU A 340 12.68 -1.33 60.54
CA LEU A 340 12.92 -1.73 59.15
C LEU A 340 11.92 -2.78 58.62
N THR A 341 11.33 -3.60 59.51
CA THR A 341 10.13 -4.39 59.16
C THR A 341 8.96 -3.51 58.70
N SER A 342 8.91 -2.24 59.13
CA SER A 342 7.93 -1.26 58.65
C SER A 342 8.37 -0.42 57.44
N THR A 343 9.58 -0.57 56.89
CA THR A 343 10.04 0.17 55.69
C THR A 343 10.18 -0.70 54.43
N ILE A 344 10.50 -1.99 54.56
CA ILE A 344 10.53 -2.92 53.41
C ILE A 344 9.10 -3.28 52.98
N GLY A 345 8.20 -3.53 53.94
CA GLY A 345 6.77 -3.79 53.70
C GLY A 345 6.05 -2.75 52.83
N PRO A 346 6.15 -1.42 53.09
CA PRO A 346 5.52 -0.41 52.26
C PRO A 346 6.14 -0.26 50.87
N ALA A 347 7.43 -0.61 50.66
CA ALA A 347 8.01 -0.56 49.32
C ALA A 347 7.34 -1.59 48.39
N ILE A 348 7.21 -2.84 48.85
CA ILE A 348 6.55 -3.92 48.09
C ILE A 348 5.05 -3.62 47.92
N SER A 349 4.35 -3.16 48.96
CA SER A 349 2.92 -2.87 48.87
C SER A 349 2.60 -1.66 47.98
N THR A 350 3.44 -0.62 47.97
CA THR A 350 3.30 0.51 47.04
C THR A 350 3.61 0.12 45.61
N ALA A 351 4.65 -0.70 45.36
CA ALA A 351 4.93 -1.26 44.03
C ALA A 351 3.74 -2.05 43.49
N ARG A 352 3.18 -2.97 44.29
CA ARG A 352 1.99 -3.75 43.94
C ARG A 352 0.77 -2.87 43.67
N THR A 353 0.54 -1.86 44.51
CA THR A 353 -0.56 -0.90 44.33
C THR A 353 -0.43 -0.15 42.99
N ARG A 354 0.77 0.24 42.59
CA ARG A 354 1.00 0.92 41.30
C ARG A 354 0.80 0.00 40.10
N ILE A 355 1.19 -1.28 40.19
CA ILE A 355 0.92 -2.28 39.16
C ILE A 355 -0.60 -2.46 38.99
N ILE A 356 -1.36 -2.49 40.10
CA ILE A 356 -2.83 -2.52 40.07
C ILE A 356 -3.40 -1.24 39.44
N LEU A 357 -2.89 -0.05 39.79
CA LEU A 357 -3.30 1.21 39.16
C LEU A 357 -3.02 1.22 37.65
N ILE A 358 -1.85 0.74 37.21
CA ILE A 358 -1.51 0.58 35.79
C ILE A 358 -2.50 -0.38 35.12
N LEU A 359 -2.82 -1.52 35.73
CA LEU A 359 -3.82 -2.46 35.20
C LEU A 359 -5.21 -1.81 35.06
N VAL A 360 -5.64 -1.02 36.04
CA VAL A 360 -6.90 -0.26 36.00
C VAL A 360 -6.87 0.78 34.87
N LEU A 361 -5.76 1.50 34.67
CA LEU A 361 -5.60 2.44 33.55
C LEU A 361 -5.68 1.73 32.19
N ILE A 362 -5.04 0.57 32.06
CA ILE A 362 -5.09 -0.27 30.84
C ILE A 362 -6.54 -0.75 30.58
N GLY A 363 -7.23 -1.27 31.60
CA GLY A 363 -8.59 -1.79 31.45
C GLY A 363 -9.63 -0.70 31.19
N VAL A 364 -9.63 0.37 31.98
CA VAL A 364 -10.64 1.43 31.89
C VAL A 364 -10.37 2.36 30.71
N PHE A 365 -9.20 2.99 30.64
CA PHE A 365 -8.95 4.01 29.63
C PHE A 365 -8.40 3.43 28.32
N GLY A 366 -7.54 2.41 28.38
CA GLY A 366 -7.04 1.69 27.21
C GLY A 366 -8.13 0.87 26.52
N VAL A 367 -8.66 -0.15 27.20
CA VAL A 367 -9.60 -1.12 26.62
C VAL A 367 -11.00 -0.54 26.47
N ILE A 368 -11.66 -0.03 27.52
CA ILE A 368 -13.04 0.49 27.39
C ILE A 368 -13.06 1.77 26.53
N GLY A 369 -12.12 2.70 26.75
CA GLY A 369 -11.95 3.89 25.89
C GLY A 369 -11.66 3.54 24.43
N GLY A 370 -10.80 2.54 24.18
CA GLY A 370 -10.53 2.03 22.84
C GLY A 370 -11.74 1.38 22.18
N LEU A 371 -12.47 0.53 22.92
CA LEU A 371 -13.71 -0.11 22.45
C LEU A 371 -14.78 0.92 22.11
N TRP A 372 -14.88 2.03 22.84
CA TRP A 372 -15.80 3.13 22.53
C TRP A 372 -15.46 3.80 21.19
N ILE A 373 -14.16 4.07 20.91
CA ILE A 373 -13.71 4.59 19.62
C ILE A 373 -14.01 3.60 18.49
N VAL A 374 -13.69 2.32 18.69
CA VAL A 374 -13.96 1.25 17.72
C VAL A 374 -15.47 1.15 17.44
N ALA A 375 -16.31 1.11 18.46
CA ALA A 375 -17.76 1.04 18.30
C ALA A 375 -18.35 2.28 17.60
N ARG A 376 -17.91 3.50 17.97
CA ARG A 376 -18.37 4.75 17.35
C ARG A 376 -17.97 4.85 15.87
N THR A 377 -16.73 4.47 15.55
CA THR A 377 -16.23 4.49 14.17
C THR A 377 -16.84 3.38 13.31
N TYR A 378 -17.06 2.18 13.88
CA TYR A 378 -17.80 1.09 13.24
C TYR A 378 -19.25 1.51 12.94
N ALA A 379 -19.97 2.09 13.90
CA ALA A 379 -21.33 2.58 13.69
C ALA A 379 -21.42 3.68 12.62
N SER A 380 -20.43 4.59 12.55
CA SER A 380 -20.34 5.60 11.48
C SER A 380 -20.11 4.99 10.10
N LEU A 381 -19.27 3.96 10.00
CA LEU A 381 -19.04 3.21 8.75
C LEU A 381 -20.24 2.34 8.37
N ALA A 382 -20.95 1.75 9.34
CA ALA A 382 -22.12 0.93 9.10
C ALA A 382 -23.32 1.77 8.62
N LYS A 383 -23.55 2.94 9.25
CA LYS A 383 -24.51 3.95 8.73
C LYS A 383 -24.17 4.39 7.31
N TYR A 384 -22.89 4.62 7.02
CA TYR A 384 -22.46 4.93 5.65
C TYR A 384 -22.73 3.77 4.69
N ARG A 385 -22.44 2.51 5.07
CA ARG A 385 -22.68 1.32 4.23
C ARG A 385 -24.16 1.12 3.92
N ALA A 386 -25.04 1.35 4.89
CA ALA A 386 -26.49 1.35 4.68
C ALA A 386 -26.89 2.47 3.69
N PHE A 387 -26.58 3.72 4.01
CA PHE A 387 -26.83 4.89 3.15
C PHE A 387 -26.30 4.72 1.71
N PHE A 388 -25.10 4.14 1.55
CA PHE A 388 -24.51 3.85 0.25
C PHE A 388 -25.34 2.83 -0.52
N ARG A 389 -25.77 1.72 0.11
CA ARG A 389 -26.65 0.72 -0.53
C ARG A 389 -28.03 1.28 -0.87
N ASP A 390 -28.58 2.11 0.01
CA ASP A 390 -29.92 2.67 -0.17
C ASP A 390 -29.92 3.72 -1.30
N LYS A 391 -28.91 4.60 -1.34
CA LYS A 391 -28.81 5.65 -2.38
C LYS A 391 -28.21 5.16 -3.71
N VAL A 392 -27.26 4.23 -3.70
CA VAL A 392 -26.72 3.67 -4.95
C VAL A 392 -27.67 2.59 -5.46
N CYS A 393 -28.51 2.98 -6.42
CA CYS A 393 -29.44 2.08 -7.11
C CYS A 393 -30.46 1.36 -6.21
N GLY A 394 -30.82 1.88 -5.03
CA GLY A 394 -31.92 1.33 -4.22
C GLY A 394 -31.72 -0.13 -3.78
N GLY A 395 -30.48 -0.55 -3.51
CA GLY A 395 -30.12 -1.90 -3.09
C GLY A 395 -29.89 -2.92 -4.20
N LEU A 396 -29.70 -2.48 -5.47
CA LEU A 396 -29.32 -3.37 -6.57
C LEU A 396 -27.84 -3.76 -6.47
N GLU A 397 -27.55 -5.06 -6.27
CA GLU A 397 -26.21 -5.64 -6.22
C GLU A 397 -25.74 -6.13 -7.60
N MET A 398 -24.44 -6.14 -7.87
CA MET A 398 -23.84 -6.68 -9.09
C MET A 398 -23.00 -7.92 -8.82
N VAL A 399 -23.29 -9.01 -9.53
CA VAL A 399 -22.78 -10.36 -9.21
C VAL A 399 -22.45 -11.14 -10.48
N VAL A 400 -21.30 -11.84 -10.50
CA VAL A 400 -20.89 -12.69 -11.63
C VAL A 400 -21.22 -14.15 -11.35
N VAL A 401 -22.04 -14.77 -12.21
CA VAL A 401 -22.36 -16.20 -12.21
C VAL A 401 -21.49 -16.89 -13.28
N PRO A 402 -20.53 -17.76 -12.93
CA PRO A 402 -19.71 -18.45 -13.92
C PRO A 402 -20.51 -19.53 -14.65
N ALA A 403 -20.18 -19.82 -15.92
CA ALA A 403 -20.90 -20.81 -16.73
C ALA A 403 -21.08 -22.18 -16.03
N ALA A 404 -20.03 -22.65 -15.36
CA ALA A 404 -20.05 -23.93 -14.62
C ALA A 404 -20.99 -23.96 -13.38
N ALA A 405 -21.49 -22.81 -12.91
CA ALA A 405 -22.48 -22.76 -11.83
C ALA A 405 -23.93 -22.74 -12.35
N ALA A 406 -24.13 -22.40 -13.62
CA ALA A 406 -25.44 -22.23 -14.25
C ALA A 406 -25.52 -22.97 -15.60
N PRO A 407 -25.44 -24.31 -15.61
CA PRO A 407 -25.46 -25.10 -16.83
C PRO A 407 -26.77 -24.94 -17.61
N GLY A 408 -27.91 -24.73 -16.92
CA GLY A 408 -29.22 -24.53 -17.55
C GLY A 408 -29.33 -23.27 -18.41
N TRP A 409 -28.43 -22.30 -18.24
CA TRP A 409 -28.39 -21.07 -19.04
C TRP A 409 -27.50 -21.20 -20.28
N SER A 410 -26.71 -22.27 -20.40
CA SER A 410 -25.88 -22.49 -21.59
C SER A 410 -26.76 -22.79 -22.82
N GLY A 411 -26.48 -22.15 -23.96
CA GLY A 411 -27.31 -22.24 -25.16
C GLY A 411 -28.56 -21.34 -25.15
N LEU A 412 -28.87 -20.63 -24.06
CA LEU A 412 -30.00 -19.72 -23.99
C LEU A 412 -29.58 -18.27 -24.31
N PRO A 413 -30.33 -17.54 -25.15
CA PRO A 413 -30.04 -16.14 -25.43
C PRO A 413 -30.38 -15.27 -24.21
N GLU A 414 -29.63 -14.19 -24.01
CA GLU A 414 -29.74 -13.30 -22.84
C GLU A 414 -31.17 -12.82 -22.58
N GLU A 415 -31.91 -12.47 -23.64
CA GLU A 415 -33.31 -12.01 -23.55
C GLU A 415 -34.26 -13.07 -22.99
N ARG A 416 -34.04 -14.36 -23.31
CA ARG A 416 -34.85 -15.46 -22.79
C ARG A 416 -34.56 -15.70 -21.31
N ILE A 417 -33.28 -15.63 -20.91
CA ILE A 417 -32.89 -15.75 -19.50
C ILE A 417 -33.46 -14.57 -18.69
N ARG A 418 -33.42 -13.35 -19.25
CA ARG A 418 -34.03 -12.16 -18.65
C ARG A 418 -35.53 -12.34 -18.45
N LYS A 419 -36.27 -12.72 -19.50
CA LYS A 419 -37.73 -12.89 -19.41
C LYS A 419 -38.13 -13.91 -18.34
N SER A 420 -37.44 -15.05 -18.25
CA SER A 420 -37.67 -16.04 -17.19
C SER A 420 -37.36 -15.50 -15.78
N PHE A 421 -36.49 -14.49 -15.65
CA PHE A 421 -36.28 -13.81 -14.36
C PHE A 421 -37.34 -12.76 -14.04
N ASP A 422 -37.96 -12.14 -15.05
CA ASP A 422 -39.05 -11.18 -14.85
C ASP A 422 -40.27 -11.87 -14.20
N ASP A 423 -40.60 -13.09 -14.65
CA ASP A 423 -41.63 -13.96 -14.06
C ASP A 423 -41.32 -14.33 -12.59
N LEU A 424 -40.03 -14.48 -12.24
CA LEU A 424 -39.55 -14.87 -10.92
C LEU A 424 -39.31 -13.69 -9.96
N THR A 425 -39.74 -12.48 -10.31
CA THR A 425 -39.51 -11.29 -9.47
C THR A 425 -40.33 -11.28 -8.17
N SER A 426 -39.69 -10.81 -7.10
CA SER A 426 -40.31 -10.44 -5.81
C SER A 426 -39.71 -9.13 -5.31
N GLU A 427 -40.26 -8.59 -4.21
CA GLU A 427 -39.79 -7.33 -3.63
C GLU A 427 -38.31 -7.37 -3.21
N GLN A 428 -37.87 -8.49 -2.61
CA GLN A 428 -36.49 -8.66 -2.11
C GLN A 428 -35.56 -9.37 -3.11
N PHE A 429 -36.10 -10.06 -4.12
CA PHE A 429 -35.34 -10.71 -5.18
C PHE A 429 -35.85 -10.25 -6.56
N ARG A 430 -35.11 -9.35 -7.19
CA ARG A 430 -35.47 -8.78 -8.50
C ARG A 430 -34.23 -8.61 -9.35
N VAL A 431 -34.13 -9.34 -10.46
CA VAL A 431 -33.15 -9.05 -11.50
C VAL A 431 -33.62 -7.81 -12.28
N VAL A 432 -32.68 -6.93 -12.63
CA VAL A 432 -32.95 -5.68 -13.37
C VAL A 432 -32.11 -5.65 -14.65
N GLY A 433 -30.87 -6.14 -14.59
CA GLY A 433 -30.01 -6.34 -15.75
C GLY A 433 -29.36 -7.71 -15.72
N LEU A 434 -29.19 -8.29 -16.90
CA LEU A 434 -28.43 -9.49 -17.17
C LEU A 434 -27.50 -9.19 -18.34
N PHE A 435 -26.25 -9.65 -18.30
CA PHE A 435 -25.28 -9.47 -19.38
C PHE A 435 -24.45 -10.75 -19.55
N ALA A 436 -24.45 -11.36 -20.74
CA ALA A 436 -23.64 -12.53 -21.04
C ALA A 436 -22.18 -12.15 -21.35
N ILE A 437 -21.23 -12.94 -20.87
CA ILE A 437 -19.80 -12.72 -21.03
C ILE A 437 -19.24 -13.71 -22.09
N PRO A 438 -19.07 -13.31 -23.36
CA PRO A 438 -18.52 -14.21 -24.38
C PRO A 438 -17.00 -14.42 -24.18
N ASP A 439 -16.43 -15.38 -24.93
CA ASP A 439 -14.98 -15.58 -24.95
C ASP A 439 -14.25 -14.51 -25.78
N THR A 440 -13.81 -13.42 -25.14
CA THR A 440 -13.07 -12.34 -25.80
C THR A 440 -11.55 -12.58 -25.94
N ALA A 441 -11.06 -13.82 -25.85
CA ALA A 441 -9.62 -14.10 -25.94
C ALA A 441 -8.97 -13.57 -27.24
N VAL A 442 -9.49 -13.97 -28.40
CA VAL A 442 -8.98 -13.56 -29.72
C VAL A 442 -9.17 -12.06 -29.95
N LEU A 443 -10.37 -11.53 -29.64
CA LEU A 443 -10.68 -10.11 -29.74
C LEU A 443 -9.72 -9.25 -28.89
N ARG A 444 -9.40 -9.68 -27.66
CA ARG A 444 -8.43 -8.99 -26.80
C ARG A 444 -7.04 -8.94 -27.42
N GLU A 445 -6.60 -10.03 -28.03
CA GLU A 445 -5.28 -10.09 -28.67
C GLU A 445 -5.20 -9.14 -29.86
N GLN A 446 -6.23 -9.08 -30.71
CA GLN A 446 -6.30 -8.12 -31.82
C GLN A 446 -6.43 -6.67 -31.35
N VAL A 447 -7.24 -6.39 -30.31
CA VAL A 447 -7.33 -5.05 -29.69
C VAL A 447 -5.99 -4.63 -29.07
N TRP A 448 -5.25 -5.56 -28.46
CA TRP A 448 -3.92 -5.30 -27.92
C TRP A 448 -2.89 -5.05 -29.03
N ARG A 449 -2.88 -5.85 -30.10
CA ARG A 449 -2.03 -5.65 -31.28
C ARG A 449 -2.33 -4.30 -31.93
N ARG A 450 -3.61 -3.96 -32.12
CA ARG A 450 -4.07 -2.64 -32.62
C ARG A 450 -3.53 -1.49 -31.76
N ALA A 451 -3.59 -1.63 -30.42
CA ALA A 451 -3.03 -0.63 -29.50
C ALA A 451 -1.49 -0.55 -29.52
N GLN A 452 -0.80 -1.65 -29.81
CA GLN A 452 0.66 -1.70 -29.98
C GLN A 452 1.10 -1.03 -31.29
N VAL A 453 0.44 -1.35 -32.41
CA VAL A 453 0.67 -0.74 -33.73
C VAL A 453 0.41 0.76 -33.67
N LEU A 454 -0.71 1.18 -33.06
CA LEU A 454 -1.03 2.59 -32.83
C LEU A 454 0.04 3.31 -32.01
N ASN A 455 0.55 2.72 -30.93
CA ASN A 455 1.61 3.34 -30.12
C ASN A 455 2.95 3.42 -30.89
N ARG A 456 3.23 2.50 -31.82
CA ARG A 456 4.38 2.59 -32.74
C ARG A 456 4.17 3.67 -33.80
N LEU A 457 2.96 3.77 -34.36
CA LEU A 457 2.59 4.80 -35.33
C LEU A 457 2.73 6.19 -34.71
N GLU A 458 2.07 6.46 -33.57
CA GLU A 458 2.20 7.73 -32.84
C GLU A 458 3.69 8.10 -32.57
N GLU A 459 4.56 7.11 -32.32
CA GLU A 459 5.99 7.35 -32.08
C GLU A 459 6.79 7.61 -33.37
N ALA A 460 6.45 6.93 -34.47
CA ALA A 460 7.05 7.16 -35.79
C ALA A 460 6.65 8.55 -36.34
N GLU A 461 5.37 8.89 -36.28
CA GLU A 461 4.84 10.22 -36.65
C GLU A 461 5.49 11.33 -35.81
N ALA A 462 5.64 11.13 -34.50
CA ALA A 462 6.33 12.11 -33.64
C ALA A 462 7.80 12.32 -34.04
N ARG A 463 8.53 11.25 -34.40
CA ARG A 463 9.92 11.36 -34.92
C ARG A 463 9.98 12.11 -36.25
N TYR A 464 9.04 11.82 -37.15
CA TYR A 464 8.94 12.46 -38.46
C TYR A 464 8.68 13.97 -38.32
N ILE A 465 7.70 14.37 -37.49
CA ILE A 465 7.40 15.78 -37.17
C ILE A 465 8.61 16.46 -36.49
N GLU A 466 9.25 15.82 -35.50
CA GLU A 466 10.47 16.35 -34.86
C GLU A 466 11.63 16.58 -35.86
N SER A 467 11.71 15.77 -36.94
CA SER A 467 12.74 15.93 -37.96
C SER A 467 12.66 17.27 -38.71
N PHE A 468 11.45 17.78 -38.98
CA PHE A 468 11.27 19.08 -39.64
C PHE A 468 11.61 20.24 -38.71
N ARG A 469 11.29 20.12 -37.42
CA ARG A 469 11.65 21.13 -36.42
C ARG A 469 13.17 21.34 -36.33
N SER A 470 13.96 20.27 -36.44
CA SER A 470 15.43 20.38 -36.48
C SER A 470 15.92 21.16 -37.72
N LYS A 471 15.33 20.93 -38.89
CA LYS A 471 15.63 21.63 -40.15
C LYS A 471 15.20 23.10 -40.11
N ALA A 472 14.09 23.42 -39.46
CA ALA A 472 13.62 24.79 -39.28
C ALA A 472 14.60 25.61 -38.42
N VAL A 473 15.11 25.04 -37.33
CA VAL A 473 16.14 25.68 -36.48
C VAL A 473 17.42 25.90 -37.28
N LEU A 474 17.91 24.90 -38.02
CA LEU A 474 19.11 25.04 -38.86
C LEU A 474 18.95 26.14 -39.93
N ARG A 475 17.78 26.24 -40.59
CA ARG A 475 17.48 27.33 -41.54
C ARG A 475 17.43 28.71 -40.88
N SER A 476 17.01 28.80 -39.61
CA SER A 476 17.02 30.07 -38.88
C SER A 476 18.43 30.51 -38.45
N LEU A 477 19.31 29.56 -38.15
CA LEU A 477 20.73 29.80 -37.84
C LEU A 477 21.58 30.08 -39.08
N SER A 478 21.19 29.56 -40.25
CA SER A 478 21.90 29.76 -41.53
C SER A 478 21.52 31.07 -42.24
N LYS A 479 20.85 32.01 -41.58
CA LYS A 479 20.72 33.38 -42.08
C LYS A 479 22.02 34.10 -41.69
N PRO A 480 22.97 34.35 -42.62
CA PRO A 480 24.26 34.92 -42.26
C PRO A 480 24.02 36.25 -41.55
N ALA A 481 24.73 36.46 -40.43
CA ALA A 481 24.85 37.77 -39.85
C ALA A 481 25.41 38.68 -40.95
N ARG A 482 24.64 39.69 -41.33
CA ARG A 482 25.05 40.68 -42.32
C ARG A 482 26.25 41.39 -41.71
N SER A 483 27.45 41.09 -42.20
CA SER A 483 28.67 41.74 -41.73
C SER A 483 28.53 43.24 -41.97
N ASP A 484 28.84 44.04 -40.95
CA ASP A 484 28.91 45.49 -41.06
C ASP A 484 30.09 45.87 -41.97
N GLU A 485 29.87 45.88 -43.28
CA GLU A 485 30.76 46.58 -44.20
C GLU A 485 30.63 48.08 -43.96
N GLN A 486 31.65 48.63 -43.31
CA GLN A 486 31.83 50.06 -43.12
C GLN A 486 32.12 50.73 -44.48
N GLY A 487 31.04 51.03 -45.22
CA GLY A 487 31.06 51.73 -46.49
C GLY A 487 30.73 53.22 -46.35
N VAL A 488 31.77 54.04 -46.43
CA VAL A 488 31.82 55.49 -46.70
C VAL A 488 30.48 56.18 -47.05
N ARG A 489 30.12 57.22 -46.29
CA ARG A 489 29.15 58.24 -46.70
C ARG A 489 29.69 59.04 -47.89
N LEU A 490 28.98 59.03 -49.01
CA LEU A 490 28.99 60.13 -49.97
C LEU A 490 27.55 60.47 -50.36
N SER A 491 27.24 61.76 -50.37
CA SER A 491 25.94 62.29 -50.79
C SER A 491 25.73 62.11 -52.29
N GLY A 492 24.47 61.89 -52.67
CA GLY A 492 24.01 61.92 -54.05
C GLY A 492 22.50 61.79 -54.06
N ASP A 493 21.80 62.91 -54.25
CA ASP A 493 20.38 62.88 -54.60
C ASP A 493 20.20 62.16 -55.94
N ASP A 494 19.19 61.29 -56.06
CA ASP A 494 18.23 61.41 -57.16
C ASP A 494 17.01 60.47 -57.01
N GLN A 495 15.94 60.81 -57.74
CA GLN A 495 14.65 60.14 -57.74
C GLN A 495 14.67 58.84 -58.56
N ALA A 496 13.92 57.79 -58.15
CA ALA A 496 13.00 57.04 -59.03
C ALA A 496 12.32 55.81 -58.38
N LEU A 497 11.05 55.61 -58.77
CA LEU A 497 10.33 54.34 -59.01
C LEU A 497 10.42 53.17 -57.99
N GLN A 498 9.32 52.94 -57.28
CA GLN A 498 9.02 51.67 -56.60
C GLN A 498 8.59 50.58 -57.59
N HIS A 499 9.26 49.43 -57.58
CA HIS A 499 8.75 48.17 -58.13
C HIS A 499 8.85 47.04 -57.08
N PRO A 500 7.77 46.30 -56.78
CA PRO A 500 7.84 45.11 -55.94
C PRO A 500 8.36 43.87 -56.72
N PRO A 501 9.17 42.98 -56.10
CA PRO A 501 9.72 41.81 -56.76
C PRO A 501 8.68 40.69 -57.01
N PRO A 502 8.89 39.82 -58.03
CA PRO A 502 7.88 38.91 -58.54
C PRO A 502 7.65 37.64 -57.70
N GLN A 503 6.40 37.17 -57.69
CA GLN A 503 6.00 35.87 -57.14
C GLN A 503 6.37 34.71 -58.10
N PRO A 504 6.79 33.53 -57.60
CA PRO A 504 7.04 32.36 -58.43
C PRO A 504 5.74 31.68 -58.89
N ARG A 505 5.66 31.38 -60.19
CA ARG A 505 4.54 30.68 -60.84
C ARG A 505 4.53 29.17 -60.51
N PRO A 506 3.36 28.55 -60.28
CA PRO A 506 3.14 27.13 -60.53
C PRO A 506 2.91 26.86 -62.03
N LEU A 507 3.36 25.69 -62.50
CA LEU A 507 3.17 25.21 -63.88
C LEU A 507 1.76 24.59 -64.09
N PRO A 508 1.25 24.55 -65.34
CA PRO A 508 -0.11 24.09 -65.63
C PRO A 508 -0.24 22.57 -65.73
N VAL A 509 -1.44 22.06 -65.41
CA VAL A 509 -1.90 20.68 -65.70
C VAL A 509 -3.12 20.82 -66.63
N PRO A 510 -3.25 20.00 -67.69
CA PRO A 510 -4.15 20.31 -68.79
C PRO A 510 -5.63 20.05 -68.47
N ILE A 511 -6.49 20.94 -68.96
CA ILE A 511 -7.94 20.75 -69.02
C ILE A 511 -8.29 20.27 -70.43
N GLN A 512 -8.81 19.05 -70.55
CA GLN A 512 -9.43 18.56 -71.78
C GLN A 512 -10.94 18.78 -71.69
N ARG A 513 -11.54 19.29 -72.77
CA ARG A 513 -12.93 19.81 -72.79
C ARG A 513 -13.60 19.48 -74.12
N GLU A 514 -14.61 18.62 -74.09
CA GLU A 514 -15.63 18.45 -75.13
C GLU A 514 -16.99 18.32 -74.41
N THR A 515 -17.94 19.25 -74.46
CA THR A 515 -18.76 19.83 -75.56
C THR A 515 -19.98 18.98 -75.98
N LYS A 516 -21.17 19.33 -75.46
CA LYS A 516 -22.37 19.79 -76.21
C LYS A 516 -23.53 20.04 -75.21
N SER A 517 -24.20 21.19 -75.25
CA SER A 517 -25.45 21.47 -76.01
C SER A 517 -26.60 20.50 -75.64
N GLY A 518 -27.79 20.93 -75.22
CA GLY A 518 -28.29 22.29 -74.92
C GLY A 518 -29.73 22.49 -75.41
N SER A 519 -30.68 22.76 -74.49
CA SER A 519 -32.00 23.31 -74.83
C SER A 519 -32.65 23.98 -73.62
N GLU A 520 -33.20 25.15 -73.86
CA GLU A 520 -33.90 26.07 -72.97
C GLU A 520 -35.42 25.84 -73.08
N VAL A 521 -36.16 25.70 -71.97
CA VAL A 521 -37.62 25.97 -71.84
C VAL A 521 -37.95 26.34 -70.38
N ASP A 522 -38.98 27.15 -70.22
CA ASP A 522 -39.37 27.96 -69.07
C ASP A 522 -40.36 27.28 -68.08
N ARG A 523 -40.50 27.89 -66.88
CA ARG A 523 -41.62 27.79 -65.88
C ARG A 523 -42.32 26.43 -65.60
N SER A 524 -42.27 25.99 -64.34
CA SER A 524 -43.45 25.99 -63.42
C SER A 524 -43.04 25.65 -61.98
N ALA A 525 -43.88 25.99 -60.99
CA ALA A 525 -43.61 25.81 -59.56
C ALA A 525 -44.41 24.65 -58.95
N GLU A 526 -43.72 23.66 -58.37
CA GLU A 526 -44.29 22.69 -57.43
C GLU A 526 -43.33 22.39 -56.27
N PRO A 527 -43.80 22.31 -55.01
CA PRO A 527 -42.96 21.99 -53.86
C PRO A 527 -42.86 20.48 -53.66
N GLN A 528 -41.90 19.82 -54.32
CA GLN A 528 -41.62 18.41 -54.06
C GLN A 528 -41.17 18.18 -52.61
N SER A 529 -42.00 17.49 -51.83
CA SER A 529 -41.65 17.04 -50.48
C SER A 529 -40.60 15.95 -50.54
N ARG A 530 -39.33 16.33 -50.49
CA ARG A 530 -38.18 15.42 -50.51
C ARG A 530 -38.15 14.56 -49.24
N PHE A 531 -38.65 13.34 -49.33
CA PHE A 531 -38.54 12.34 -48.28
C PHE A 531 -37.05 12.02 -48.03
N ILE A 532 -36.68 11.90 -46.75
CA ILE A 532 -35.34 11.45 -46.35
C ILE A 532 -35.53 10.16 -45.57
N GLU A 533 -35.14 9.04 -46.17
CA GLU A 533 -35.06 7.75 -45.49
C GLU A 533 -33.81 7.72 -44.61
N ILE A 534 -33.99 7.46 -43.31
CA ILE A 534 -32.91 7.55 -42.32
C ILE A 534 -31.96 6.37 -42.48
N ASN A 535 -30.94 6.57 -43.32
CA ASN A 535 -29.92 5.55 -43.56
C ASN A 535 -28.99 5.43 -42.34
N ARG A 536 -28.37 4.25 -42.16
CA ARG A 536 -27.79 3.73 -40.89
C ARG A 536 -26.73 4.59 -40.17
N ASN A 537 -26.23 5.65 -40.81
CA ASN A 537 -25.19 6.55 -40.30
C ASN A 537 -25.74 7.87 -39.71
N SER A 538 -27.06 8.05 -39.64
CA SER A 538 -27.71 9.36 -39.41
C SER A 538 -27.98 9.67 -37.92
N ALA A 539 -26.97 9.60 -37.06
CA ALA A 539 -27.10 9.84 -35.61
C ALA A 539 -27.24 11.33 -35.20
N LEU A 540 -27.43 12.25 -36.16
CA LEU A 540 -27.31 13.70 -35.98
C LEU A 540 -28.62 14.43 -35.63
N TYR A 541 -29.76 13.74 -35.60
CA TYR A 541 -31.07 14.35 -35.35
C TYR A 541 -31.64 13.89 -34.02
N GLY A 542 -31.74 14.81 -33.05
CA GLY A 542 -32.12 14.54 -31.65
C GLY A 542 -33.60 14.19 -31.39
N ALA A 543 -34.26 13.50 -32.32
CA ALA A 543 -35.62 12.99 -32.17
C ALA A 543 -35.62 11.46 -32.41
N ARG A 544 -36.38 10.71 -31.61
CA ARG A 544 -36.47 9.25 -31.71
C ARG A 544 -37.30 8.87 -32.94
N PHE A 545 -36.61 8.50 -34.03
CA PHE A 545 -37.20 7.87 -35.20
C PHE A 545 -36.66 6.44 -35.34
N GLU A 546 -37.49 5.53 -35.84
CA GLU A 546 -37.09 4.15 -36.08
C GLU A 546 -36.34 4.02 -37.42
N ILE A 547 -35.39 3.08 -37.51
CA ILE A 547 -34.61 2.87 -38.73
C ILE A 547 -35.54 2.29 -39.80
N GLY A 548 -35.69 2.99 -40.94
CA GLY A 548 -36.67 2.69 -41.98
C GLY A 548 -38.00 3.47 -41.85
N GLN A 549 -38.18 4.27 -40.80
CA GLN A 549 -39.35 5.13 -40.66
C GLN A 549 -39.23 6.35 -41.59
N ARG A 550 -40.25 6.58 -42.43
CA ARG A 550 -40.31 7.77 -43.29
C ARG A 550 -40.57 9.00 -42.43
N ILE A 551 -39.66 9.97 -42.51
CA ILE A 551 -39.81 11.27 -41.86
C ILE A 551 -40.04 12.37 -42.88
N ARG A 552 -40.99 13.25 -42.57
CA ARG A 552 -41.30 14.46 -43.35
C ARG A 552 -41.02 15.67 -42.48
N ARG A 553 -40.45 16.72 -43.08
CA ARG A 553 -40.31 18.02 -42.43
C ARG A 553 -41.68 18.70 -42.48
N SER A 554 -42.27 19.00 -41.32
CA SER A 554 -43.50 19.78 -41.23
C SER A 554 -43.26 21.22 -41.67
N SER A 555 -44.34 21.95 -41.96
CA SER A 555 -44.30 23.38 -42.30
C SER A 555 -43.64 24.24 -41.21
N ALA A 556 -43.65 23.79 -39.95
CA ALA A 556 -42.93 24.41 -38.83
C ALA A 556 -41.43 24.03 -38.76
N GLY A 557 -40.87 23.41 -39.80
CA GLY A 557 -39.45 23.04 -39.90
C GLY A 557 -39.03 21.85 -39.03
N ARG A 558 -39.95 21.25 -38.25
CA ARG A 558 -39.73 20.08 -37.38
C ARG A 558 -39.87 18.78 -38.19
N TRP A 559 -39.00 17.80 -37.93
CA TRP A 559 -39.18 16.45 -38.49
C TRP A 559 -40.28 15.71 -37.74
N VAL A 560 -41.18 15.07 -38.47
CA VAL A 560 -42.31 14.28 -37.95
C VAL A 560 -42.35 12.94 -38.69
N ALA A 561 -42.61 11.85 -37.97
CA ALA A 561 -42.79 10.54 -38.57
C ALA A 561 -44.15 10.45 -39.27
N GLU A 562 -44.17 9.89 -40.47
CA GLU A 562 -45.41 9.64 -41.20
C GLU A 562 -46.08 8.36 -40.66
N PRO A 563 -47.36 8.39 -40.22
CA PRO A 563 -48.05 7.19 -39.77
C PRO A 563 -48.26 6.24 -40.95
N SER A 564 -47.84 4.99 -40.80
CA SER A 564 -48.00 3.95 -41.82
C SER A 564 -49.47 3.72 -42.14
N THR A 565 -49.85 3.84 -43.41
CA THR A 565 -51.21 3.57 -43.90
C THR A 565 -51.59 2.11 -43.68
N SER A 566 -52.39 1.85 -42.64
CA SER A 566 -53.07 0.57 -42.47
C SER A 566 -54.23 0.44 -43.46
N SER A 567 -54.37 -0.74 -44.04
CA SER A 567 -55.40 -1.10 -45.03
C SER A 567 -56.81 -1.00 -44.45
N SER A 568 -57.74 -0.40 -45.22
CA SER A 568 -59.15 -0.24 -44.88
C SER A 568 -60.03 -1.41 -45.34
N ALA A 569 -60.76 -2.03 -44.40
CA ALA A 569 -62.06 -2.71 -44.58
C ALA A 569 -62.54 -3.19 -43.18
N GLY A 570 -63.79 -3.03 -42.74
CA GLY A 570 -64.94 -2.30 -43.30
C GLY A 570 -66.15 -2.32 -42.32
N SER A 571 -67.16 -1.50 -42.61
CA SER A 571 -68.55 -1.50 -42.08
C SER A 571 -68.83 -1.53 -40.55
N ASP A 572 -69.21 -0.35 -40.04
CA ASP A 572 -70.52 -0.03 -39.43
C ASP A 572 -71.12 -0.74 -38.20
N ARG A 573 -71.47 0.15 -37.24
CA ARG A 573 -72.73 0.29 -36.46
C ARG A 573 -72.88 -0.28 -35.03
N LEU A 574 -72.96 0.70 -34.12
CA LEU A 574 -73.89 0.88 -32.99
C LEU A 574 -73.51 0.36 -31.58
N ASP A 575 -73.40 1.35 -30.70
CA ASP A 575 -73.48 1.40 -29.22
C ASP A 575 -74.71 0.69 -28.59
N PRO A 576 -74.84 0.64 -27.24
CA PRO A 576 -73.82 0.57 -26.16
C PRO A 576 -74.16 -0.47 -25.05
N GLY A 577 -73.27 -0.69 -24.07
CA GLY A 577 -73.73 -1.06 -22.70
C GLY A 577 -72.85 -1.97 -21.83
N SER A 578 -72.74 -1.58 -20.55
CA SER A 578 -72.51 -2.39 -19.33
C SER A 578 -71.45 -3.51 -19.29
N ALA A 579 -70.37 -3.20 -18.55
CA ALA A 579 -70.01 -3.78 -17.24
C ALA A 579 -70.02 -5.32 -16.96
N ASP A 580 -69.02 -5.69 -16.15
CA ASP A 580 -68.95 -6.79 -15.18
C ASP A 580 -68.80 -8.27 -15.62
N ALA A 581 -67.55 -8.73 -15.47
CA ALA A 581 -67.11 -9.80 -14.56
C ALA A 581 -67.53 -11.29 -14.72
N ALA A 582 -66.55 -12.12 -14.34
CA ALA A 582 -66.62 -13.51 -13.87
C ALA A 582 -66.67 -14.67 -14.89
N ASP A 583 -65.63 -15.51 -14.77
CA ASP A 583 -65.61 -16.98 -14.81
C ASP A 583 -66.83 -17.74 -15.37
N THR A 584 -66.61 -18.62 -16.35
CA THR A 584 -66.34 -20.04 -16.06
C THR A 584 -65.96 -20.86 -17.31
N SER A 585 -65.38 -22.03 -17.03
CA SER A 585 -65.02 -23.10 -17.96
C SER A 585 -66.17 -23.60 -18.85
N SER A 586 -65.84 -24.11 -20.05
CA SER A 586 -65.84 -25.57 -20.28
C SER A 586 -65.31 -25.97 -21.66
N ASN A 587 -64.91 -27.24 -21.76
CA ASN A 587 -64.37 -27.87 -22.97
C ASN A 587 -65.41 -27.94 -24.09
N HIS A 588 -64.95 -27.94 -25.35
CA HIS A 588 -65.35 -29.02 -26.24
C HIS A 588 -64.30 -29.34 -27.31
N SER A 589 -63.97 -30.63 -27.41
CA SER A 589 -63.06 -31.21 -28.40
C SER A 589 -63.67 -31.21 -29.81
N ARG A 590 -62.83 -31.07 -30.83
CA ARG A 590 -63.06 -31.68 -32.15
C ARG A 590 -61.75 -31.81 -32.93
N ASP A 591 -61.40 -33.06 -33.26
CA ASP A 591 -60.52 -33.37 -34.39
C ASP A 591 -61.18 -32.91 -35.70
N PRO A 592 -60.40 -32.82 -36.80
CA PRO A 592 -60.51 -33.93 -37.74
C PRO A 592 -59.18 -34.40 -38.38
N SER A 593 -59.05 -35.72 -38.49
CA SER A 593 -58.34 -36.40 -39.60
C SER A 593 -59.02 -36.06 -40.95
N SER A 594 -58.48 -36.18 -42.16
CA SER A 594 -57.28 -36.80 -42.75
C SER A 594 -57.31 -36.48 -44.25
N GLY A 595 -56.18 -36.38 -44.97
CA GLY A 595 -56.21 -36.07 -46.42
C GLY A 595 -54.90 -36.33 -47.19
N HIS A 596 -54.90 -37.39 -48.00
CA HIS A 596 -53.87 -37.85 -48.97
C HIS A 596 -54.17 -37.28 -50.39
N ILE A 597 -53.29 -37.12 -51.40
CA ILE A 597 -51.83 -37.28 -51.69
C ILE A 597 -51.49 -36.16 -52.76
N PRO A 598 -50.48 -36.17 -53.70
CA PRO A 598 -49.18 -36.88 -53.88
C PRO A 598 -47.98 -35.89 -54.12
N ALA A 599 -46.91 -36.36 -54.81
CA ALA A 599 -45.53 -35.83 -54.85
C ALA A 599 -45.11 -35.12 -56.17
N ALA A 600 -43.78 -34.96 -56.35
CA ALA A 600 -43.02 -34.12 -57.31
C ALA A 600 -42.96 -32.63 -56.90
N GLU A 601 -41.86 -31.89 -57.07
CA GLU A 601 -40.78 -32.00 -58.07
C GLU A 601 -39.39 -31.63 -57.47
N GLU A 602 -38.30 -31.89 -58.22
CA GLU A 602 -36.90 -31.80 -57.75
C GLU A 602 -36.39 -30.36 -57.52
N ASN A 603 -35.31 -30.22 -56.72
CA ASN A 603 -34.43 -29.05 -56.81
C ASN A 603 -32.95 -29.44 -56.48
N PRO A 604 -31.97 -29.27 -57.39
CA PRO A 604 -30.75 -30.09 -57.37
C PRO A 604 -29.48 -29.34 -56.91
N TRP A 605 -29.26 -29.20 -55.60
CA TRP A 605 -28.00 -28.65 -55.03
C TRP A 605 -27.62 -29.34 -53.71
N ALA A 606 -27.16 -30.60 -53.77
CA ALA A 606 -26.70 -31.35 -52.60
C ALA A 606 -25.67 -32.46 -52.93
N ASP A 607 -24.47 -32.05 -53.33
CA ASP A 607 -23.18 -32.75 -53.16
C ASP A 607 -22.09 -31.65 -53.25
N GLU A 608 -20.94 -31.68 -52.58
CA GLU A 608 -20.23 -32.79 -51.93
C GLU A 608 -20.12 -32.62 -50.39
N GLY A 609 -19.93 -33.72 -49.68
CA GLY A 609 -19.54 -33.72 -48.26
C GLY A 609 -18.20 -34.40 -48.00
N ALA A 610 -17.57 -34.11 -46.86
CA ALA A 610 -16.61 -34.99 -46.18
C ALA A 610 -16.27 -34.46 -44.77
N GLU A 611 -17.02 -34.89 -43.75
CA GLU A 611 -16.67 -34.64 -42.34
C GLU A 611 -15.94 -35.86 -41.75
N PRO A 612 -14.64 -35.77 -41.39
CA PRO A 612 -13.90 -36.92 -40.89
C PRO A 612 -14.23 -37.22 -39.43
N GLN A 613 -14.89 -38.36 -39.18
CA GLN A 613 -15.06 -38.88 -37.83
C GLN A 613 -13.72 -39.29 -37.21
N LEU A 614 -13.40 -38.75 -36.04
CA LEU A 614 -12.25 -39.15 -35.24
C LEU A 614 -12.69 -39.98 -34.02
N ARG A 615 -12.29 -41.26 -34.00
CA ARG A 615 -12.42 -42.16 -32.84
C ARG A 615 -11.60 -41.64 -31.64
N PRO A 616 -12.04 -41.91 -30.39
CA PRO A 616 -11.28 -41.51 -29.20
C PRO A 616 -10.08 -42.43 -28.97
N GLY A 617 -8.88 -41.94 -29.28
CA GLY A 617 -7.61 -42.53 -28.82
C GLY A 617 -7.28 -42.16 -27.36
N PRO A 618 -6.37 -42.88 -26.69
CA PRO A 618 -6.05 -42.67 -25.29
C PRO A 618 -5.42 -41.30 -25.02
N ALA A 619 -5.66 -40.77 -23.82
CA ALA A 619 -5.45 -39.36 -23.48
C ALA A 619 -3.97 -38.94 -23.34
N HIS A 620 -3.27 -38.76 -24.47
CA HIS A 620 -2.09 -37.90 -24.50
C HIS A 620 -2.51 -36.43 -24.37
N LYS A 621 -2.39 -35.95 -23.13
CA LYS A 621 -2.51 -34.54 -22.73
C LYS A 621 -1.55 -33.69 -23.58
N PRO A 622 -2.04 -32.81 -24.48
CA PRO A 622 -1.17 -31.92 -25.21
C PRO A 622 -0.65 -30.87 -24.23
N GLU A 623 0.60 -31.06 -23.79
CA GLU A 623 1.35 -30.00 -23.17
C GLU A 623 1.59 -28.93 -24.22
N VAL A 624 0.71 -27.91 -24.22
CA VAL A 624 0.91 -26.68 -24.99
C VAL A 624 2.14 -26.00 -24.42
N GLN A 625 3.31 -26.41 -24.91
CA GLN A 625 4.55 -25.70 -24.74
C GLN A 625 4.29 -24.27 -25.20
N SER A 626 4.37 -23.36 -24.24
CA SER A 626 4.44 -21.94 -24.56
C SER A 626 5.66 -21.76 -25.46
N PRO A 627 5.57 -21.04 -26.60
CA PRO A 627 6.79 -20.71 -27.34
C PRO A 627 7.74 -20.04 -26.35
N PRO A 628 9.01 -20.48 -26.26
CA PRO A 628 9.93 -19.96 -25.26
C PRO A 628 10.01 -18.45 -25.41
N ALA A 629 9.91 -17.72 -24.30
CA ALA A 629 10.03 -16.27 -24.26
C ALA A 629 11.50 -15.86 -24.42
N GLN A 630 12.10 -16.24 -25.54
CA GLN A 630 13.42 -15.85 -26.01
C GLN A 630 13.28 -14.99 -27.28
N ALA A 631 12.45 -13.95 -27.20
CA ALA A 631 12.79 -12.72 -27.90
C ALA A 631 13.90 -12.03 -27.08
N SER A 632 15.13 -12.52 -27.24
CA SER A 632 16.32 -11.84 -26.77
C SER A 632 16.39 -10.48 -27.47
N ALA A 633 15.93 -9.44 -26.78
CA ALA A 633 16.07 -8.07 -27.22
C ALA A 633 17.55 -7.68 -27.16
N TYR A 634 18.31 -8.09 -28.18
CA TYR A 634 19.58 -7.46 -28.49
C TYR A 634 19.30 -5.96 -28.66
N PRO A 635 19.95 -5.08 -27.89
CA PRO A 635 19.93 -3.67 -28.20
C PRO A 635 20.78 -3.51 -29.46
N SER A 636 20.13 -3.43 -30.63
CA SER A 636 20.72 -2.86 -31.83
C SER A 636 20.93 -1.35 -31.60
N ARG A 637 21.94 -1.08 -30.78
CA ARG A 637 22.59 0.20 -30.59
C ARG A 637 23.43 0.45 -31.85
N ASP A 638 23.54 1.72 -32.23
CA ASP A 638 24.36 2.20 -33.35
C ASP A 638 23.77 1.98 -34.77
N GLN A 639 22.60 2.57 -35.02
CA GLN A 639 22.19 3.07 -36.35
C GLN A 639 21.81 4.57 -36.29
N SER A 640 22.53 5.36 -35.51
CA SER A 640 22.34 6.81 -35.36
C SER A 640 23.13 7.66 -36.37
N ALA A 641 23.46 7.10 -37.54
CA ALA A 641 24.08 7.81 -38.66
C ALA A 641 23.04 8.02 -39.78
N LEU A 642 22.59 9.27 -39.96
CA LEU A 642 21.72 9.77 -41.05
C LEU A 642 20.65 8.78 -41.57
N ALA A 643 19.63 8.50 -40.77
CA ALA A 643 18.37 7.96 -41.29
C ALA A 643 17.76 8.97 -42.28
N SER A 644 17.89 8.71 -43.58
CA SER A 644 17.25 9.51 -44.64
C SER A 644 15.73 9.60 -44.38
N PRO A 645 15.09 10.77 -44.55
CA PRO A 645 13.64 10.92 -44.33
C PRO A 645 12.80 9.95 -45.18
N VAL A 646 13.35 9.48 -46.31
CA VAL A 646 12.72 8.44 -47.16
C VAL A 646 12.47 7.14 -46.40
N GLY A 647 13.38 6.74 -45.50
CA GLY A 647 13.25 5.50 -44.73
C GLY A 647 12.11 5.57 -43.69
N GLN A 648 11.97 6.71 -43.01
CA GLN A 648 10.93 6.91 -41.99
C GLN A 648 9.52 6.84 -42.59
N ASN A 649 9.34 7.41 -43.79
CA ASN A 649 8.05 7.37 -44.48
C ASN A 649 7.59 5.93 -44.77
N SER A 650 8.52 5.02 -45.11
CA SER A 650 8.17 3.61 -45.36
C SER A 650 7.67 2.87 -44.10
N GLU A 651 8.25 3.13 -42.93
CA GLU A 651 7.79 2.59 -41.64
C GLU A 651 6.39 3.14 -41.31
N ILE A 652 6.19 4.44 -41.49
CA ILE A 652 4.92 5.13 -41.25
C ILE A 652 3.81 4.57 -42.16
N SER A 653 4.02 4.50 -43.48
CA SER A 653 3.03 3.94 -44.41
C SER A 653 2.67 2.49 -44.07
N ARG A 654 3.66 1.66 -43.68
CA ARG A 654 3.42 0.28 -43.22
C ARG A 654 2.56 0.24 -41.95
N LEU A 655 2.84 1.09 -40.97
CA LEU A 655 2.09 1.16 -39.71
C LEU A 655 0.66 1.69 -39.92
N ARG A 656 0.47 2.69 -40.80
CA ARG A 656 -0.87 3.17 -41.22
C ARG A 656 -1.68 2.06 -41.89
N TRP A 657 -1.05 1.29 -42.78
CA TRP A 657 -1.69 0.14 -43.43
C TRP A 657 -2.05 -0.97 -42.43
N GLU A 658 -1.13 -1.34 -41.52
CA GLU A 658 -1.42 -2.36 -40.50
C GLU A 658 -2.56 -1.92 -39.56
N LEU A 659 -2.60 -0.63 -39.17
CA LEU A 659 -3.69 -0.08 -38.36
C LEU A 659 -5.03 -0.09 -39.13
N LYS A 660 -5.02 0.31 -40.41
CA LYS A 660 -6.19 0.28 -41.30
C LYS A 660 -6.72 -1.15 -41.51
N ASN A 661 -5.84 -2.16 -41.57
CA ASN A 661 -6.22 -3.57 -41.68
C ASN A 661 -6.74 -4.16 -40.35
N LEU A 662 -6.17 -3.78 -39.21
CA LEU A 662 -6.62 -4.25 -37.89
C LEU A 662 -7.98 -3.67 -37.45
N ASN A 663 -8.36 -2.49 -37.93
CA ASN A 663 -9.65 -1.87 -37.62
C ASN A 663 -10.88 -2.71 -38.01
N PRO A 664 -11.07 -3.15 -39.27
CA PRO A 664 -12.19 -3.99 -39.67
C PRO A 664 -12.14 -5.37 -39.02
N ILE A 665 -10.95 -5.95 -38.81
CA ILE A 665 -10.79 -7.24 -38.11
C ILE A 665 -11.31 -7.14 -36.66
N VAL A 666 -10.97 -6.06 -35.94
CA VAL A 666 -11.50 -5.84 -34.58
C VAL A 666 -13.01 -5.60 -34.61
N LEU A 667 -13.52 -4.84 -35.58
CA LEU A 667 -14.96 -4.57 -35.71
C LEU A 667 -15.78 -5.84 -36.00
N ASP A 668 -15.31 -6.69 -36.92
CA ASP A 668 -15.90 -8.00 -37.22
C ASP A 668 -15.86 -8.91 -35.97
N LEU A 669 -14.73 -9.01 -35.28
CA LEU A 669 -14.64 -9.78 -34.04
C LEU A 669 -15.54 -9.23 -32.91
N GLN A 670 -15.79 -7.92 -32.87
CA GLN A 670 -16.79 -7.31 -31.97
C GLN A 670 -18.21 -7.72 -32.37
N GLN A 671 -18.57 -7.62 -33.65
CA GLN A 671 -19.87 -8.04 -34.17
C GLN A 671 -20.13 -9.53 -33.93
N ARG A 672 -19.15 -10.40 -34.18
CA ARG A 672 -19.22 -11.84 -33.86
C ARG A 672 -19.38 -12.09 -32.36
N ALA A 673 -18.69 -11.33 -31.49
CA ALA A 673 -18.85 -11.44 -30.04
C ALA A 673 -20.28 -11.07 -29.58
N PHE A 674 -20.88 -10.03 -30.16
CA PHE A 674 -22.29 -9.69 -29.92
C PHE A 674 -23.25 -10.72 -30.51
N ALA A 675 -22.97 -11.31 -31.68
CA ALA A 675 -23.75 -12.41 -32.25
C ALA A 675 -23.72 -13.69 -31.37
N ILE A 676 -22.59 -13.97 -30.71
CA ILE A 676 -22.48 -15.06 -29.73
C ILE A 676 -23.34 -14.77 -28.49
N VAL A 677 -23.43 -13.50 -28.06
CA VAL A 677 -24.32 -13.08 -26.95
C VAL A 677 -25.80 -13.19 -27.32
N THR A 678 -26.22 -12.75 -28.52
CA THR A 678 -27.62 -12.83 -28.97
C THR A 678 -28.09 -14.25 -29.23
N SER A 679 -27.20 -15.16 -29.61
CA SER A 679 -27.50 -16.58 -29.86
C SER A 679 -27.43 -17.47 -28.61
N GLY A 680 -26.85 -16.98 -27.50
CA GLY A 680 -26.63 -17.80 -26.32
C GLY A 680 -25.47 -18.81 -26.46
N GLY A 681 -24.53 -18.54 -27.37
CA GLY A 681 -23.42 -19.43 -27.72
C GLY A 681 -22.35 -19.56 -26.63
N ARG A 682 -21.06 -19.60 -27.02
CA ARG A 682 -19.91 -19.90 -26.14
C ARG A 682 -19.64 -18.80 -25.08
N VAL A 683 -20.49 -18.76 -24.06
CA VAL A 683 -20.48 -17.83 -22.93
C VAL A 683 -19.68 -18.40 -21.74
N ARG A 684 -18.82 -17.58 -21.12
CA ARG A 684 -17.99 -17.95 -19.96
C ARG A 684 -18.69 -17.73 -18.61
N GLY A 685 -19.78 -16.98 -18.60
CA GLY A 685 -20.62 -16.67 -17.46
C GLY A 685 -21.49 -15.44 -17.72
N TRP A 686 -22.23 -15.02 -16.71
CA TRP A 686 -23.16 -13.89 -16.80
C TRP A 686 -22.92 -12.91 -15.66
N ILE A 687 -23.20 -11.63 -15.90
CA ILE A 687 -23.31 -10.60 -14.88
C ILE A 687 -24.79 -10.39 -14.62
N VAL A 688 -25.21 -10.56 -13.37
CA VAL A 688 -26.57 -10.30 -12.90
C VAL A 688 -26.53 -9.04 -12.03
N VAL A 689 -27.39 -8.08 -12.35
CA VAL A 689 -27.61 -6.84 -11.59
C VAL A 689 -29.03 -6.88 -11.05
N GLY A 690 -29.21 -6.84 -9.73
CA GLY A 690 -30.52 -7.04 -9.12
C GLY A 690 -30.54 -6.94 -7.60
N LYS A 691 -31.73 -6.87 -6.99
CA LYS A 691 -31.87 -7.01 -5.53
C LYS A 691 -31.77 -8.49 -5.16
N GLY A 692 -31.03 -8.81 -4.10
CA GLY A 692 -30.93 -10.17 -3.57
C GLY A 692 -30.06 -11.15 -4.38
N VAL A 693 -29.55 -10.77 -5.55
CA VAL A 693 -28.83 -11.66 -6.49
C VAL A 693 -27.54 -12.25 -5.95
N ARG A 694 -26.96 -11.71 -4.86
CA ARG A 694 -25.84 -12.34 -4.12
C ARG A 694 -26.13 -13.75 -3.60
N ARG A 695 -27.40 -14.15 -3.55
CA ARG A 695 -27.88 -15.43 -3.03
C ARG A 695 -27.93 -16.54 -4.09
N LEU A 696 -27.70 -16.21 -5.36
CA LEU A 696 -27.63 -17.20 -6.44
C LEU A 696 -26.43 -18.16 -6.23
N PRO A 697 -26.57 -19.47 -6.52
CA PRO A 697 -25.50 -20.46 -6.35
C PRO A 697 -24.27 -20.14 -7.21
N GLY A 698 -23.08 -20.25 -6.61
CA GLY A 698 -21.80 -19.99 -7.29
C GLY A 698 -21.58 -18.52 -7.70
N ALA A 699 -22.54 -17.63 -7.42
CA ALA A 699 -22.54 -16.24 -7.80
C ALA A 699 -21.56 -15.43 -6.92
N LYS A 700 -20.78 -14.54 -7.54
CA LYS A 700 -19.67 -13.84 -6.90
C LYS A 700 -19.83 -12.33 -7.02
N VAL A 701 -20.10 -11.67 -5.89
CA VAL A 701 -20.30 -10.22 -5.80
C VAL A 701 -19.09 -9.46 -6.35
N VAL A 702 -19.35 -8.43 -7.16
CA VAL A 702 -18.34 -7.49 -7.65
C VAL A 702 -18.19 -6.35 -6.63
N GLU A 703 -17.20 -6.47 -5.76
CA GLU A 703 -17.01 -5.59 -4.59
C GLU A 703 -16.77 -4.11 -4.93
N GLY A 704 -16.38 -3.77 -6.17
CA GLY A 704 -16.07 -2.41 -6.61
C GLY A 704 -17.13 -1.71 -7.47
N TRP A 705 -18.29 -2.33 -7.74
CA TRP A 705 -19.52 -1.73 -8.34
C TRP A 705 -19.35 -0.96 -9.67
N THR A 706 -18.21 -1.09 -10.34
CA THR A 706 -17.84 -0.41 -11.59
C THR A 706 -17.41 -1.44 -12.64
N GLY A 707 -17.56 -1.12 -13.93
CA GLY A 707 -17.08 -2.00 -15.01
C GLY A 707 -15.56 -2.20 -14.98
N GLY A 708 -14.81 -1.19 -14.54
CA GLY A 708 -13.36 -1.22 -14.36
C GLY A 708 -12.85 -2.10 -13.21
N ASP A 709 -13.74 -2.52 -12.30
CA ASP A 709 -13.41 -3.48 -11.24
C ASP A 709 -13.34 -4.94 -11.77
N ILE A 710 -14.00 -5.23 -12.89
CA ILE A 710 -14.15 -6.59 -13.40
C ILE A 710 -12.92 -7.04 -14.19
N ILE A 711 -12.30 -8.13 -13.73
CA ILE A 711 -11.15 -8.77 -14.38
C ILE A 711 -11.67 -9.90 -15.27
N TRP A 712 -12.13 -9.54 -16.47
CA TRP A 712 -12.74 -10.41 -17.48
C TRP A 712 -11.99 -11.73 -17.74
N ARG A 713 -10.65 -11.69 -17.74
CA ARG A 713 -9.79 -12.89 -17.91
C ARG A 713 -9.88 -13.94 -16.80
N ASN A 714 -10.39 -13.58 -15.61
CA ASN A 714 -10.47 -14.44 -14.43
C ASN A 714 -11.88 -14.99 -14.16
N VAL A 715 -12.88 -14.63 -14.97
CA VAL A 715 -14.25 -15.20 -14.88
C VAL A 715 -14.17 -16.74 -14.95
N GLY A 716 -14.89 -17.42 -14.06
CA GLY A 716 -14.88 -18.88 -13.93
C GLY A 716 -13.68 -19.51 -13.21
N LYS A 717 -12.58 -18.77 -12.96
CA LYS A 717 -11.36 -19.32 -12.34
C LYS A 717 -11.17 -18.73 -10.93
N GLN A 718 -10.94 -19.57 -9.92
CA GLN A 718 -10.60 -19.13 -8.56
C GLN A 718 -9.47 -19.97 -7.98
N ARG A 719 -8.41 -19.32 -7.48
CA ARG A 719 -7.26 -19.96 -6.80
C ARG A 719 -6.82 -19.14 -5.58
N THR A 720 -7.74 -18.93 -4.64
CA THR A 720 -7.49 -18.14 -3.42
C THR A 720 -6.65 -18.87 -2.37
N ALA A 721 -6.70 -20.20 -2.30
CA ALA A 721 -5.88 -20.97 -1.35
C ALA A 721 -4.38 -20.81 -1.60
N TRP A 722 -3.94 -20.89 -2.86
CA TRP A 722 -2.52 -20.74 -3.24
C TRP A 722 -1.93 -19.36 -2.92
N PHE A 723 -2.77 -18.32 -2.88
CA PHE A 723 -2.36 -17.00 -2.40
C PHE A 723 -2.01 -17.04 -0.90
N TRP A 724 -2.86 -17.68 -0.07
CA TRP A 724 -2.59 -17.80 1.37
C TRP A 724 -1.39 -18.69 1.67
N VAL A 725 -1.18 -19.78 0.93
CA VAL A 725 0.04 -20.60 1.05
C VAL A 725 1.30 -19.75 0.83
N LYS A 726 1.32 -18.89 -0.19
CA LYS A 726 2.44 -17.96 -0.42
C LYS A 726 2.61 -16.90 0.66
N VAL A 727 1.51 -16.41 1.24
CA VAL A 727 1.53 -15.44 2.34
C VAL A 727 2.09 -16.07 3.61
N VAL A 728 1.69 -17.31 3.94
CA VAL A 728 2.23 -18.07 5.08
C VAL A 728 3.71 -18.37 4.87
N LEU A 729 4.10 -18.87 3.68
CA LEU A 729 5.50 -19.14 3.35
C LEU A 729 6.37 -17.87 3.47
N LEU A 730 5.86 -16.71 3.00
CA LEU A 730 6.53 -15.43 3.17
C LEU A 730 6.68 -15.06 4.65
N GLY A 731 5.63 -15.22 5.46
CA GLY A 731 5.66 -14.97 6.90
C GLY A 731 6.71 -15.82 7.62
N VAL A 732 6.73 -17.13 7.36
CA VAL A 732 7.73 -18.07 7.91
C VAL A 732 9.14 -17.69 7.47
N SER A 733 9.35 -17.41 6.17
CA SER A 733 10.68 -17.05 5.66
C SER A 733 11.21 -15.75 6.28
N LEU A 734 10.37 -14.73 6.46
CA LEU A 734 10.76 -13.48 7.12
C LEU A 734 10.97 -13.69 8.61
N GLY A 735 10.15 -14.50 9.27
CA GLY A 735 10.30 -14.85 10.68
C GLY A 735 11.66 -15.49 10.96
N LEU A 736 12.08 -16.46 10.13
CA LEU A 736 13.39 -17.12 10.25
C LEU A 736 14.57 -16.18 9.98
N ILE A 737 14.48 -15.32 8.95
CA ILE A 737 15.52 -14.33 8.62
C ILE A 737 15.72 -13.31 9.76
N VAL A 738 14.65 -12.99 10.49
CA VAL A 738 14.68 -11.98 11.55
C VAL A 738 15.32 -12.50 12.85
N ILE A 739 15.32 -13.82 13.13
CA ILE A 739 15.89 -14.40 14.37
C ILE A 739 17.34 -13.92 14.65
N PRO A 740 18.36 -14.23 13.82
CA PRO A 740 19.76 -13.88 14.14
C PRO A 740 20.01 -12.37 14.27
N LEU A 741 19.10 -11.54 13.76
CA LEU A 741 19.17 -10.08 13.84
C LEU A 741 18.55 -9.56 15.13
N LEU A 742 17.54 -10.24 15.68
CA LEU A 742 17.04 -9.95 17.03
C LEU A 742 18.05 -10.39 18.08
N GLY A 743 18.75 -11.51 17.90
CA GLY A 743 19.88 -11.89 18.74
C GLY A 743 20.97 -10.81 18.82
N LEU A 744 21.21 -10.06 17.73
CA LEU A 744 22.10 -8.90 17.76
C LEU A 744 21.55 -7.72 18.59
N SER A 745 20.23 -7.52 18.64
CA SER A 745 19.58 -6.54 19.54
C SER A 745 19.49 -7.01 21.00
N VAL A 746 19.86 -8.26 21.29
CA VAL A 746 19.93 -8.85 22.64
C VAL A 746 21.39 -9.06 23.07
N ALA A 747 22.39 -8.71 22.24
CA ALA A 747 23.81 -8.95 22.48
C ALA A 747 24.32 -8.42 23.84
N SER A 748 23.87 -7.24 24.24
CA SER A 748 24.21 -6.56 25.50
C SER A 748 23.38 -6.98 26.72
N ALA A 749 22.41 -7.89 26.55
CA ALA A 749 21.64 -8.44 27.65
C ALA A 749 22.55 -9.22 28.63
N PRO A 750 22.27 -9.16 29.94
CA PRO A 750 23.10 -9.84 30.95
C PRO A 750 23.25 -11.33 30.62
N GLY A 751 24.50 -11.80 30.53
CA GLY A 751 24.85 -13.20 30.32
C GLY A 751 24.55 -13.78 28.93
N PHE A 752 23.93 -13.04 28.00
CA PHE A 752 23.60 -13.56 26.67
C PHE A 752 24.85 -13.72 25.77
N ALA A 753 25.74 -12.71 25.74
CA ALA A 753 26.97 -12.73 24.95
C ALA A 753 27.91 -13.90 25.31
N HIS A 754 27.84 -14.41 26.55
CA HIS A 754 28.62 -15.56 27.00
C HIS A 754 28.33 -16.84 26.20
N TYR A 755 27.07 -17.08 25.82
CA TYR A 755 26.67 -18.26 25.04
C TYR A 755 26.97 -18.12 23.54
N LEU A 756 27.16 -16.90 23.05
CA LEU A 756 27.43 -16.59 21.65
C LEU A 756 28.75 -15.81 21.56
N GLY A 757 29.89 -16.50 21.71
CA GLY A 757 31.21 -15.87 21.84
C GLY A 757 31.63 -14.89 20.72
N PHE A 758 30.97 -14.91 19.56
CA PHE A 758 31.15 -13.90 18.51
C PHE A 758 30.55 -12.51 18.85
N LEU A 759 29.64 -12.43 19.85
CA LEU A 759 29.05 -11.20 20.37
C LEU A 759 29.84 -10.59 21.53
N ALA A 760 30.73 -11.34 22.19
CA ALA A 760 31.57 -10.85 23.28
C ALA A 760 32.38 -9.56 22.97
N PRO A 761 32.81 -9.27 21.73
CA PRO A 761 33.42 -7.98 21.40
C PRO A 761 32.48 -6.77 21.49
N LEU A 762 31.17 -6.94 21.23
CA LEU A 762 30.18 -5.87 21.33
C LEU A 762 29.96 -5.47 22.80
N GLU A 763 29.87 -6.46 23.68
CA GLU A 763 29.67 -6.29 25.11
C GLU A 763 30.77 -5.41 25.78
N ARG A 764 32.01 -5.48 25.28
CA ARG A 764 33.14 -4.68 25.78
C ARG A 764 33.09 -3.21 25.32
N ILE A 765 32.26 -2.86 24.34
CA ILE A 765 32.25 -1.54 23.70
C ILE A 765 31.02 -0.75 24.16
N ASN A 766 31.16 0.02 25.25
CA ASN A 766 30.08 0.90 25.75
C ASN A 766 29.81 2.16 24.90
N GLY A 767 30.35 2.23 23.68
CA GLY A 767 30.32 3.42 22.82
C GLY A 767 29.24 3.41 21.75
N LEU A 768 29.24 4.47 20.93
CA LEU A 768 28.38 4.64 19.75
C LEU A 768 28.36 3.39 18.83
N GLY A 769 29.49 2.69 18.70
CA GLY A 769 29.62 1.50 17.85
C GLY A 769 28.65 0.37 18.23
N ALA A 770 28.51 0.05 19.52
CA ALA A 770 27.56 -0.97 19.97
C ALA A 770 26.11 -0.51 19.81
N GLY A 771 25.79 0.73 20.21
CA GLY A 771 24.45 1.30 20.02
C GLY A 771 23.98 1.30 18.55
N VAL A 772 24.89 1.53 17.59
CA VAL A 772 24.62 1.41 16.16
C VAL A 772 24.49 -0.05 15.71
N ALA A 773 25.38 -0.94 16.15
CA ALA A 773 25.34 -2.35 15.76
C ALA A 773 24.10 -3.09 16.28
N GLU A 774 23.76 -2.91 17.56
CA GLU A 774 22.64 -3.58 18.22
C GLU A 774 21.30 -2.91 17.93
N GLY A 775 21.29 -1.57 17.84
CA GLY A 775 20.08 -0.77 17.61
C GLY A 775 19.72 -0.63 16.13
N LEU A 776 20.62 -0.04 15.35
CA LEU A 776 20.32 0.43 13.99
C LEU A 776 20.28 -0.71 12.96
N VAL A 777 21.19 -1.69 13.05
CA VAL A 777 21.28 -2.77 12.04
C VAL A 777 20.00 -3.62 12.04
N PRO A 778 19.48 -4.14 13.18
CA PRO A 778 18.26 -4.94 13.16
C PRO A 778 17.02 -4.07 12.84
N ALA A 779 17.02 -2.79 13.24
CA ALA A 779 15.96 -1.85 12.87
C ALA A 779 15.88 -1.63 11.35
N PHE A 780 17.02 -1.50 10.66
CA PHE A 780 17.07 -1.36 9.21
C PHE A 780 16.57 -2.63 8.50
N VAL A 781 16.98 -3.81 8.94
CA VAL A 781 16.50 -5.06 8.33
C VAL A 781 15.01 -5.29 8.62
N LEU A 782 14.50 -4.95 9.81
CA LEU A 782 13.07 -5.00 10.09
C LEU A 782 12.29 -4.00 9.20
N ALA A 783 12.84 -2.82 8.90
CA ALA A 783 12.24 -1.88 7.96
C ALA A 783 12.18 -2.46 6.53
N LEU A 784 13.21 -3.19 6.09
CA LEU A 784 13.17 -3.96 4.84
C LEU A 784 12.12 -5.09 4.90
N ALA A 785 12.01 -5.82 6.01
CA ALA A 785 10.97 -6.84 6.21
C ALA A 785 9.57 -6.23 6.07
N VAL A 786 9.28 -5.12 6.75
CA VAL A 786 8.01 -4.37 6.59
C VAL A 786 7.78 -3.94 5.13
N ALA A 787 8.80 -3.45 4.42
CA ALA A 787 8.67 -3.10 3.00
C ALA A 787 8.33 -4.32 2.13
N THR A 788 8.96 -5.49 2.37
CA THR A 788 8.62 -6.72 1.65
C THR A 788 7.21 -7.22 1.96
N ILE A 789 6.77 -7.13 3.23
CA ILE A 789 5.41 -7.45 3.67
C ILE A 789 4.37 -6.56 2.99
N VAL A 790 4.66 -5.30 2.68
CA VAL A 790 3.70 -4.44 1.96
C VAL A 790 3.70 -4.74 0.45
N VAL A 791 4.87 -4.96 -0.15
CA VAL A 791 5.01 -5.09 -1.61
C VAL A 791 4.66 -6.50 -2.13
N LEU A 792 5.12 -7.57 -1.47
CA LEU A 792 5.00 -8.94 -1.99
C LEU A 792 3.56 -9.48 -1.99
N PRO A 793 2.73 -9.32 -0.94
CA PRO A 793 1.32 -9.69 -0.98
C PRO A 793 0.53 -8.96 -2.07
N GLN A 794 0.89 -7.72 -2.43
CA GLN A 794 0.26 -7.05 -3.57
C GLN A 794 0.66 -7.70 -4.91
N ARG A 795 1.89 -8.20 -5.04
CA ARG A 795 2.32 -9.00 -6.21
C ARG A 795 1.64 -10.38 -6.24
N PHE A 796 1.54 -11.06 -5.11
CA PHE A 796 0.86 -12.36 -4.99
C PHE A 796 -0.64 -12.25 -5.25
N ALA A 797 -1.30 -11.17 -4.78
CA ALA A 797 -2.70 -10.91 -5.08
C ALA A 797 -2.93 -10.86 -6.59
N ARG A 798 -2.12 -10.11 -7.35
CA ARG A 798 -2.21 -10.06 -8.82
C ARG A 798 -2.10 -11.44 -9.52
N GLN A 799 -1.48 -12.44 -8.87
CA GLN A 799 -1.40 -13.83 -9.34
C GLN A 799 -2.63 -14.66 -8.92
N ALA A 800 -3.30 -14.31 -7.81
CA ALA A 800 -4.56 -14.91 -7.42
C ALA A 800 -5.62 -14.66 -8.51
N ARG A 801 -6.22 -15.72 -9.03
CA ARG A 801 -7.28 -15.58 -10.05
C ARG A 801 -8.58 -15.15 -9.36
N CYS A 802 -8.72 -13.85 -9.10
CA CYS A 802 -9.91 -13.22 -8.54
C CYS A 802 -10.61 -12.35 -9.59
N ILE A 803 -11.95 -12.28 -9.53
CA ILE A 803 -12.81 -11.61 -10.52
C ILE A 803 -12.83 -10.07 -10.35
N SER A 804 -12.70 -9.57 -9.12
CA SER A 804 -12.81 -8.13 -8.78
C SER A 804 -11.45 -7.53 -8.35
N VAL A 805 -11.09 -6.34 -8.84
CA VAL A 805 -9.88 -5.59 -8.43
C VAL A 805 -9.96 -5.13 -6.97
N ALA A 806 -11.13 -4.75 -6.48
CA ALA A 806 -11.40 -4.47 -5.07
C ALA A 806 -11.17 -5.72 -4.21
N LYS A 807 -11.61 -6.89 -4.67
CA LYS A 807 -11.32 -8.17 -3.99
C LYS A 807 -9.83 -8.50 -3.97
N HIS A 808 -9.09 -8.16 -5.02
CA HIS A 808 -7.62 -8.26 -5.06
C HIS A 808 -6.96 -7.36 -4.01
N SER A 809 -7.36 -6.09 -3.94
CA SER A 809 -6.77 -5.13 -2.99
C SER A 809 -7.16 -5.46 -1.54
N ALA A 810 -8.38 -5.98 -1.33
CA ALA A 810 -8.85 -6.51 -0.05
C ALA A 810 -8.07 -7.76 0.41
N LEU A 811 -7.78 -8.71 -0.48
CA LEU A 811 -6.94 -9.88 -0.15
C LEU A 811 -5.51 -9.48 0.16
N ALA A 812 -4.91 -8.60 -0.65
CA ALA A 812 -3.58 -8.06 -0.37
C ALA A 812 -3.54 -7.38 1.00
N TYR A 813 -4.51 -6.52 1.30
CA TYR A 813 -4.61 -5.81 2.57
C TYR A 813 -4.81 -6.74 3.78
N LYS A 814 -5.67 -7.75 3.67
CA LYS A 814 -5.86 -8.75 4.74
C LYS A 814 -4.57 -9.52 5.01
N ALA A 815 -3.81 -9.87 3.97
CA ALA A 815 -2.50 -10.48 4.12
C ALA A 815 -1.48 -9.53 4.77
N THR A 816 -1.40 -8.26 4.34
CA THR A 816 -0.50 -7.28 4.98
C THR A 816 -0.86 -7.02 6.44
N PHE A 817 -2.15 -6.97 6.79
CA PHE A 817 -2.61 -6.81 8.17
C PHE A 817 -2.10 -7.96 9.06
N TRP A 818 -2.33 -9.21 8.65
CA TRP A 818 -1.91 -10.37 9.43
C TRP A 818 -0.40 -10.55 9.47
N LEU A 819 0.33 -10.26 8.37
CA LEU A 819 1.78 -10.33 8.35
C LEU A 819 2.43 -9.26 9.24
N ILE A 820 1.93 -8.01 9.23
CA ILE A 820 2.45 -6.97 10.13
C ILE A 820 2.15 -7.32 11.59
N LEU A 821 0.94 -7.80 11.90
CA LEU A 821 0.58 -8.23 13.26
C LEU A 821 1.44 -9.41 13.73
N SER A 822 1.59 -10.43 12.87
CA SER A 822 2.43 -11.58 13.15
C SER A 822 3.90 -11.19 13.31
N LEU A 823 4.41 -10.21 12.55
CA LEU A 823 5.78 -9.72 12.69
C LEU A 823 5.99 -9.09 14.07
N VAL A 824 5.11 -8.19 14.52
CA VAL A 824 5.22 -7.53 15.85
C VAL A 824 5.17 -8.55 17.00
N LEU A 825 4.28 -9.54 16.91
CA LEU A 825 4.19 -10.60 17.91
C LEU A 825 5.41 -11.55 17.85
N TRP A 826 5.91 -11.85 16.66
CA TRP A 826 7.09 -12.69 16.46
C TRP A 826 8.37 -12.01 16.96
N THR A 827 8.56 -10.72 16.69
CA THR A 827 9.74 -9.99 17.18
C THR A 827 9.77 -9.94 18.70
N LEU A 828 8.62 -9.68 19.34
CA LEU A 828 8.49 -9.70 20.79
C LEU A 828 8.77 -11.09 21.38
N LEU A 829 8.22 -12.14 20.77
CA LEU A 829 8.42 -13.52 21.21
C LEU A 829 9.87 -13.97 21.09
N VAL A 830 10.51 -13.72 19.95
CA VAL A 830 11.89 -14.15 19.70
C VAL A 830 12.87 -13.41 20.61
N SER A 831 12.78 -12.08 20.72
CA SER A 831 13.66 -11.33 21.64
C SER A 831 13.48 -11.74 23.11
N ALA A 832 12.26 -12.11 23.51
CA ALA A 832 11.99 -12.61 24.86
C ALA A 832 12.60 -14.01 25.10
N LEU A 833 12.59 -14.89 24.10
CA LEU A 833 13.19 -16.22 24.17
C LEU A 833 14.73 -16.16 24.09
N GLU A 834 15.30 -15.29 23.26
CA GLU A 834 16.74 -15.08 23.15
C GLU A 834 17.32 -14.53 24.46
N TYR A 835 16.69 -13.52 25.06
CA TYR A 835 17.08 -13.02 26.38
C TYR A 835 17.01 -14.12 27.45
N ALA A 836 16.06 -15.05 27.34
CA ALA A 836 15.87 -16.11 28.31
C ALA A 836 16.85 -17.29 28.22
N VAL A 837 17.80 -17.29 27.27
CA VAL A 837 18.79 -18.37 27.10
C VAL A 837 19.55 -18.68 28.40
N GLN A 838 19.96 -17.68 29.18
CA GLN A 838 20.62 -17.91 30.48
C GLN A 838 19.68 -18.60 31.49
N GLY A 839 18.41 -18.20 31.54
CA GLY A 839 17.40 -18.81 32.41
C GLY A 839 17.08 -20.25 32.04
N PHE A 840 17.11 -20.58 30.74
CA PHE A 840 17.00 -21.96 30.27
C PHE A 840 18.24 -22.79 30.61
N ALA A 841 19.44 -22.26 30.37
CA ALA A 841 20.71 -22.95 30.63
C ALA A 841 20.98 -23.22 32.12
N THR A 842 20.46 -22.37 33.02
CA THR A 842 20.59 -22.53 34.48
C THR A 842 19.41 -23.26 35.12
N GLU A 843 18.34 -23.53 34.36
CA GLU A 843 17.05 -24.06 34.83
C GLU A 843 16.33 -23.24 35.94
N VAL A 844 16.88 -22.09 36.34
CA VAL A 844 16.35 -21.24 37.42
C VAL A 844 15.45 -20.15 36.86
N GLN A 845 14.23 -20.04 37.38
CA GLN A 845 13.27 -18.97 37.08
C GLN A 845 13.01 -18.69 35.58
N GLN A 846 13.06 -19.72 34.73
CA GLN A 846 12.87 -19.64 33.26
C GLN A 846 11.76 -18.66 32.82
N SER A 847 10.59 -18.70 33.47
CA SER A 847 9.47 -17.80 33.15
C SER A 847 9.82 -16.32 33.34
N ARG A 848 10.46 -15.95 34.45
CA ARG A 848 10.85 -14.56 34.77
C ARG A 848 11.76 -13.99 33.68
N PHE A 849 12.77 -14.76 33.26
CA PHE A 849 13.68 -14.32 32.20
C PHE A 849 12.96 -14.05 30.88
N VAL A 850 11.95 -14.86 30.50
CA VAL A 850 11.13 -14.59 29.31
C VAL A 850 10.31 -13.30 29.48
N GLY A 851 9.73 -13.06 30.66
CA GLY A 851 9.01 -11.83 30.99
C GLY A 851 9.90 -10.58 30.92
N ASP A 852 11.10 -10.66 31.48
CA ASP A 852 12.07 -9.58 31.54
C ASP A 852 12.66 -9.29 30.14
N GLY A 853 12.90 -10.33 29.34
CA GLY A 853 13.28 -10.21 27.93
C GLY A 853 12.22 -9.55 27.05
N ALA A 854 10.94 -9.82 27.30
CA ALA A 854 9.84 -9.12 26.64
C ALA A 854 9.85 -7.61 26.94
N ILE A 855 10.21 -7.21 28.17
CA ILE A 855 10.38 -5.80 28.54
C ILE A 855 11.66 -5.22 27.93
N PHE A 856 12.78 -5.95 27.95
CA PHE A 856 14.05 -5.53 27.36
C PHE A 856 13.89 -5.17 25.88
N SER A 857 13.13 -5.98 25.11
CA SER A 857 12.85 -5.75 23.68
C SER A 857 12.25 -4.37 23.32
N THR A 858 11.71 -3.64 24.31
CA THR A 858 11.11 -2.32 24.11
C THR A 858 12.10 -1.21 23.75
N TRP A 859 13.36 -1.26 24.21
CA TRP A 859 14.37 -0.24 23.86
C TRP A 859 14.69 -0.30 22.36
N TRP A 860 14.87 -1.51 21.81
CA TRP A 860 15.13 -1.69 20.39
C TRP A 860 13.89 -1.34 19.55
N SER A 861 12.70 -1.72 20.02
CA SER A 861 11.43 -1.35 19.39
C SER A 861 11.27 0.18 19.28
N PHE A 862 11.79 0.94 20.25
CA PHE A 862 11.84 2.40 20.22
C PHE A 862 12.80 2.93 19.15
N VAL A 863 14.03 2.39 19.05
CA VAL A 863 14.99 2.74 17.97
C VAL A 863 14.41 2.45 16.58
N PHE A 864 13.76 1.30 16.41
CA PHE A 864 13.09 0.91 15.18
C PHE A 864 11.95 1.87 14.80
N LEU A 865 11.07 2.19 15.75
CA LEU A 865 9.94 3.09 15.51
C LEU A 865 10.38 4.54 15.27
N LEU A 866 11.44 5.03 15.94
CA LEU A 866 12.03 6.35 15.67
C LEU A 866 12.50 6.47 14.21
N ASN A 867 13.26 5.49 13.72
CA ASN A 867 13.68 5.44 12.32
C ASN A 867 12.47 5.44 11.37
N LEU A 868 11.49 4.57 11.64
CA LEU A 868 10.37 4.38 10.73
C LEU A 868 9.38 5.55 10.71
N ALA A 869 9.23 6.28 11.83
CA ALA A 869 8.32 7.41 12.00
C ALA A 869 8.53 8.50 10.94
N PHE A 870 9.79 8.78 10.60
CA PHE A 870 10.14 9.75 9.56
C PHE A 870 10.26 9.13 8.17
N VAL A 871 10.88 7.94 8.07
CA VAL A 871 11.23 7.31 6.78
C VAL A 871 10.01 6.77 6.04
N LEU A 872 9.09 6.04 6.69
CA LEU A 872 8.02 5.34 5.98
C LEU A 872 6.95 6.27 5.38
N PRO A 873 6.50 7.35 6.07
CA PRO A 873 5.65 8.36 5.45
C PRO A 873 6.34 9.08 4.28
N ALA A 874 7.64 9.35 4.38
CA ALA A 874 8.40 10.00 3.31
C ALA A 874 8.52 9.11 2.06
N ILE A 875 8.85 7.83 2.20
CA ILE A 875 8.86 6.86 1.09
C ILE A 875 7.50 6.77 0.41
N TYR A 876 6.41 6.80 1.19
CA TYR A 876 5.04 6.76 0.67
C TYR A 876 4.68 8.01 -0.16
N LEU A 877 5.15 9.19 0.25
CA LEU A 877 5.03 10.45 -0.52
C LEU A 877 5.90 10.45 -1.79
N VAL A 878 7.17 10.06 -1.70
CA VAL A 878 8.14 10.07 -2.82
C VAL A 878 7.76 9.09 -3.94
N GLN A 879 7.13 7.96 -3.60
CA GLN A 879 6.80 6.88 -4.56
C GLN A 879 7.99 6.46 -5.45
N PRO A 880 9.13 6.01 -4.87
CA PRO A 880 10.39 5.84 -5.60
C PRO A 880 10.29 4.91 -6.82
N THR A 881 9.48 3.85 -6.76
CA THR A 881 9.24 2.94 -7.90
C THR A 881 8.65 3.64 -9.13
N ARG A 882 7.90 4.73 -8.93
CA ARG A 882 7.25 5.51 -10.00
C ARG A 882 8.17 6.62 -10.50
N LEU A 883 8.93 7.24 -9.60
CA LEU A 883 9.99 8.18 -9.94
C LEU A 883 11.06 7.52 -10.83
N VAL A 884 11.58 6.35 -10.43
CA VAL A 884 12.53 5.56 -11.24
C VAL A 884 11.93 5.16 -12.59
N ARG A 885 10.65 4.76 -12.62
CA ARG A 885 9.96 4.43 -13.88
C ARG A 885 9.85 5.64 -14.81
N ARG A 886 9.58 6.84 -14.25
CA ARG A 886 9.56 8.10 -15.01
C ARG A 886 10.94 8.45 -15.56
N MET A 887 12.00 8.32 -14.76
CA MET A 887 13.36 8.62 -15.20
C MET A 887 13.85 7.65 -16.29
N ARG A 888 13.46 6.37 -16.22
CA ARG A 888 13.85 5.34 -17.21
C ARG A 888 13.13 5.47 -18.56
N HIS A 889 11.96 6.11 -18.63
CA HIS A 889 11.16 6.18 -19.85
C HIS A 889 10.94 7.62 -20.31
N ARG A 890 11.56 8.02 -21.43
CA ARG A 890 11.23 9.26 -22.14
C ARG A 890 9.97 9.03 -22.99
N ALA A 891 8.86 9.67 -22.65
CA ALA A 891 7.69 9.73 -23.54
C ALA A 891 7.96 10.71 -24.68
N ARG A 892 7.64 10.29 -25.91
CA ARG A 892 7.63 11.17 -27.10
C ARG A 892 6.22 11.62 -27.46
N THR A 893 5.27 10.68 -27.48
CA THR A 893 3.87 10.97 -27.87
C THR A 893 3.08 11.58 -26.70
N PRO A 894 2.05 12.43 -26.98
CA PRO A 894 1.17 12.97 -25.93
C PRO A 894 0.56 11.87 -25.06
N ARG A 895 0.13 10.77 -25.68
CA ARG A 895 -0.45 9.60 -25.01
C ARG A 895 0.55 8.82 -24.17
N GLN A 896 1.80 8.64 -24.65
CA GLN A 896 2.87 8.08 -23.83
C GLN A 896 3.14 8.96 -22.60
N ARG A 897 3.14 10.29 -22.77
CA ARG A 897 3.33 11.27 -21.67
C ARG A 897 2.20 11.16 -20.65
N PHE A 898 0.96 11.02 -21.12
CA PHE A 898 -0.19 10.75 -20.26
C PHE A 898 -0.04 9.41 -19.50
N ARG A 899 0.29 8.32 -20.21
CA ARG A 899 0.48 6.98 -19.60
C ARG A 899 1.58 6.94 -18.53
N LEU A 900 2.67 7.70 -18.69
CA LEU A 900 3.70 7.85 -17.65
C LEU A 900 3.22 8.67 -16.43
N ASN A 901 2.35 9.65 -16.65
CA ASN A 901 1.73 10.47 -15.60
C ASN A 901 0.48 9.81 -14.98
N ARG A 902 0.05 8.63 -15.44
CA ARG A 902 -1.22 8.03 -15.02
C ARG A 902 -1.27 7.88 -13.49
N PRO A 903 -2.33 8.37 -12.81
CA PRO A 903 -2.45 8.24 -11.37
C PRO A 903 -2.39 6.77 -10.94
N PRO A 904 -1.79 6.46 -9.78
CA PRO A 904 -1.83 5.11 -9.25
C PRO A 904 -3.24 4.78 -8.81
N THR A 905 -3.59 3.50 -8.96
CA THR A 905 -4.77 2.94 -8.33
C THR A 905 -4.59 2.98 -6.82
N PHE A 906 -5.58 3.50 -6.08
CA PHE A 906 -5.57 3.43 -4.62
C PHE A 906 -5.32 1.99 -4.13
N SER A 907 -4.49 1.82 -3.10
CA SER A 907 -4.26 0.52 -2.47
C SER A 907 -4.20 0.66 -0.95
N PRO A 908 -5.15 0.07 -0.19
CA PRO A 908 -5.22 0.25 1.25
C PRO A 908 -3.99 -0.29 2.00
N ALA A 909 -3.35 -1.35 1.49
CA ALA A 909 -2.12 -1.92 2.06
C ALA A 909 -0.98 -0.92 2.24
N HIS A 910 -0.68 -0.09 1.23
CA HIS A 910 0.39 0.90 1.32
C HIS A 910 0.00 2.08 2.23
N MET A 911 -1.26 2.50 2.18
CA MET A 911 -1.75 3.64 2.96
C MET A 911 -1.81 3.34 4.47
N LEU A 912 -2.20 2.11 4.83
CA LEU A 912 -2.42 1.71 6.21
C LEU A 912 -1.18 1.11 6.89
N ALA A 913 -0.07 0.86 6.18
CA ALA A 913 1.11 0.21 6.75
C ALA A 913 1.68 0.92 7.99
N ALA A 914 1.95 2.23 7.92
CA ALA A 914 2.42 3.02 9.08
C ALA A 914 1.39 3.05 10.23
N PRO A 915 0.11 3.43 9.99
CA PRO A 915 -0.91 3.42 11.05
C PRO A 915 -1.16 2.05 11.68
N LEU A 916 -1.12 0.94 10.91
CA LEU A 916 -1.28 -0.41 11.45
C LEU A 916 -0.12 -0.77 12.37
N LEU A 917 1.12 -0.57 11.92
CA LEU A 917 2.30 -0.88 12.72
C LEU A 917 2.33 -0.07 14.01
N GLY A 918 2.05 1.24 13.91
CA GLY A 918 1.94 2.12 15.07
C GLY A 918 0.86 1.67 16.05
N VAL A 919 -0.35 1.32 15.56
CA VAL A 919 -1.41 0.79 16.43
C VAL A 919 -1.02 -0.55 17.07
N PHE A 920 -0.36 -1.46 16.36
CA PHE A 920 0.00 -2.75 16.95
C PHE A 920 1.06 -2.62 18.05
N TYR A 921 2.08 -1.78 17.87
CA TYR A 921 3.05 -1.47 18.93
C TYR A 921 2.41 -0.65 20.08
N ALA A 922 1.53 0.31 19.78
CA ALA A 922 0.78 1.04 20.80
C ALA A 922 -0.09 0.10 21.67
N LEU A 923 -0.70 -0.91 21.05
CA LEU A 923 -1.55 -1.89 21.72
C LEU A 923 -0.80 -3.14 22.22
N THR A 924 0.54 -3.13 22.24
CA THR A 924 1.35 -4.22 22.84
C THR A 924 2.32 -3.70 23.90
N LEU A 925 3.10 -2.65 23.60
CA LEU A 925 4.26 -2.26 24.41
C LEU A 925 4.10 -0.91 25.15
N LEU A 926 3.08 -0.12 24.85
CA LEU A 926 2.99 1.29 25.26
C LEU A 926 2.95 1.53 26.78
N PHE A 927 2.36 0.64 27.56
CA PHE A 927 2.37 0.73 29.03
C PHE A 927 3.53 -0.05 29.68
N ILE A 928 4.26 -0.84 28.90
CA ILE A 928 5.50 -1.50 29.32
C ILE A 928 6.67 -0.51 29.21
N PHE A 929 6.68 0.32 28.15
CA PHE A 929 7.65 1.39 27.95
C PHE A 929 6.95 2.66 27.45
N PRO A 930 6.54 3.58 28.35
CA PRO A 930 5.77 4.76 27.99
C PRO A 930 6.43 5.71 26.98
N LEU A 931 7.76 5.79 26.94
CA LEU A 931 8.48 6.62 25.97
C LEU A 931 8.23 6.22 24.51
N LEU A 932 7.80 4.98 24.26
CA LEU A 932 7.36 4.50 22.94
C LEU A 932 6.24 5.37 22.34
N ALA A 933 5.46 6.05 23.19
CA ALA A 933 4.44 7.02 22.81
C ALA A 933 4.91 8.05 21.78
N ILE A 934 6.14 8.56 21.92
CA ILE A 934 6.67 9.66 21.10
C ILE A 934 6.82 9.24 19.63
N PRO A 935 7.65 8.24 19.26
CA PRO A 935 7.75 7.80 17.87
C PRO A 935 6.44 7.22 17.31
N LEU A 936 5.60 6.62 18.16
CA LEU A 936 4.29 6.10 17.75
C LEU A 936 3.34 7.22 17.31
N LEU A 937 3.23 8.29 18.10
CA LEU A 937 2.47 9.48 17.73
C LEU A 937 2.96 10.07 16.41
N VAL A 938 4.28 10.26 16.25
CA VAL A 938 4.88 10.81 15.02
C VAL A 938 4.61 9.91 13.82
N LEU A 939 4.81 8.59 13.93
CA LEU A 939 4.57 7.61 12.86
C LEU A 939 3.11 7.62 12.39
N VAL A 940 2.15 7.59 13.32
CA VAL A 940 0.72 7.54 12.98
C VAL A 940 0.22 8.90 12.47
N TYR A 941 0.72 10.01 13.02
CA TYR A 941 0.40 11.37 12.58
C TYR A 941 0.94 11.67 11.18
N LEU A 942 2.25 11.49 10.94
CA LEU A 942 2.86 11.71 9.62
C LEU A 942 2.32 10.69 8.59
N GLY A 943 2.04 9.45 9.02
CA GLY A 943 1.33 8.47 8.22
C GLY A 943 -0.06 8.93 7.81
N PHE A 944 -0.82 9.59 8.69
CA PHE A 944 -2.13 10.16 8.37
C PHE A 944 -2.04 11.36 7.42
N VAL A 945 -1.11 12.30 7.66
CA VAL A 945 -0.83 13.44 6.77
C VAL A 945 -0.51 12.95 5.36
N ALA A 946 0.41 11.99 5.24
CA ALA A 946 0.81 11.40 3.98
C ALA A 946 -0.35 10.62 3.32
N ALA A 947 -1.12 9.83 4.07
CA ALA A 947 -2.31 9.14 3.59
C ALA A 947 -3.34 10.09 2.97
N ARG A 948 -3.65 11.19 3.67
CA ARG A 948 -4.57 12.24 3.20
C ARG A 948 -4.06 12.89 1.93
N HIS A 949 -2.84 13.42 1.94
CA HIS A 949 -2.26 14.11 0.79
C HIS A 949 -2.26 13.22 -0.46
N MET A 950 -1.82 11.98 -0.32
CA MET A 950 -1.76 11.05 -1.45
C MET A 950 -3.16 10.68 -1.95
N ARG A 951 -4.19 10.61 -1.10
CA ARG A 951 -5.57 10.39 -1.57
C ARG A 951 -6.12 11.62 -2.29
N GLU A 952 -5.90 12.82 -1.77
CA GLU A 952 -6.42 14.06 -2.37
C GLU A 952 -5.80 14.35 -3.74
N PHE A 953 -4.49 14.23 -3.88
CA PHE A 953 -3.76 14.72 -5.08
C PHE A 953 -3.28 13.61 -6.03
N VAL A 954 -3.00 12.40 -5.52
CA VAL A 954 -2.29 11.36 -6.29
C VAL A 954 -3.17 10.18 -6.69
N PHE A 955 -3.74 9.45 -5.73
CA PHE A 955 -4.43 8.18 -5.98
C PHE A 955 -5.82 8.37 -6.60
N VAL A 956 -6.09 7.63 -7.68
CA VAL A 956 -7.41 7.52 -8.31
C VAL A 956 -8.07 6.21 -7.91
N ASP A 957 -9.37 6.26 -7.64
CA ASP A 957 -10.15 5.09 -7.25
C ASP A 957 -10.67 4.35 -8.50
N LYS A 958 -10.38 3.05 -8.58
CA LYS A 958 -10.81 2.19 -9.69
C LYS A 958 -12.26 1.73 -9.60
N GLY A 959 -12.82 1.81 -8.41
CA GLY A 959 -14.16 1.34 -8.08
C GLY A 959 -14.56 1.84 -6.71
N TYR A 960 -15.87 1.86 -6.48
CA TYR A 960 -16.46 2.28 -5.23
C TYR A 960 -16.68 1.05 -4.36
N THR A 961 -16.22 1.09 -3.11
CA THR A 961 -16.36 -0.03 -2.17
C THR A 961 -17.38 0.34 -1.10
N ASP A 962 -18.27 -0.59 -0.74
CA ASP A 962 -19.32 -0.40 0.29
C ASP A 962 -18.80 -0.22 1.73
N GLY A 963 -17.50 0.02 1.92
CA GLY A 963 -16.87 0.15 3.23
C GLY A 963 -16.60 -1.18 3.96
N THR A 964 -16.91 -2.35 3.38
CA THR A 964 -16.64 -3.68 3.95
C THR A 964 -15.23 -3.84 4.52
N LEU A 965 -14.20 -3.44 3.77
CA LEU A 965 -12.82 -3.60 4.22
C LEU A 965 -12.46 -2.63 5.36
N ALA A 966 -13.06 -1.45 5.40
CA ALA A 966 -12.90 -0.50 6.51
C ALA A 966 -13.61 -1.01 7.78
N LEU A 967 -14.83 -1.55 7.66
CA LEU A 967 -15.53 -2.24 8.76
C LEU A 967 -14.74 -3.44 9.29
N TRP A 968 -14.20 -4.27 8.39
CA TRP A 968 -13.31 -5.38 8.75
C TRP A 968 -12.07 -4.92 9.52
N THR A 969 -11.46 -3.80 9.08
CA THR A 969 -10.30 -3.20 9.76
C THR A 969 -10.65 -2.73 11.17
N ILE A 970 -11.73 -1.96 11.34
CA ILE A 970 -12.16 -1.47 12.66
C ILE A 970 -12.51 -2.63 13.60
N ARG A 971 -13.19 -3.67 13.10
CA ARG A 971 -13.47 -4.89 13.88
C ARG A 971 -12.18 -5.58 14.33
N ARG A 972 -11.14 -5.62 13.49
CA ARG A 972 -9.83 -6.17 13.86
C ARG A 972 -9.02 -5.27 14.78
N PHE A 973 -9.21 -3.95 14.77
CA PHE A 973 -8.68 -3.09 15.84
C PHE A 973 -9.31 -3.39 17.20
N GLY A 974 -10.58 -3.77 17.23
CA GLY A 974 -11.23 -4.30 18.43
C GLY A 974 -10.52 -5.53 19.00
N TRP A 975 -9.99 -6.42 18.13
CA TRP A 975 -9.21 -7.58 18.57
C TRP A 975 -7.83 -7.19 19.11
N THR A 976 -7.15 -6.23 18.47
CA THR A 976 -5.81 -5.83 18.91
C THR A 976 -5.80 -5.10 20.24
N LEU A 977 -6.93 -4.52 20.68
CA LEU A 977 -7.06 -3.94 22.04
C LEU A 977 -6.81 -4.98 23.16
N ALA A 978 -7.06 -6.26 22.89
CA ALA A 978 -6.81 -7.33 23.86
C ALA A 978 -5.33 -7.70 24.00
N LEU A 979 -4.47 -7.31 23.05
CA LEU A 979 -3.04 -7.63 23.10
C LEU A 979 -2.35 -6.96 24.29
N GLN A 980 -2.73 -5.73 24.61
CA GLN A 980 -2.11 -4.94 25.67
C GLN A 980 -2.28 -5.57 27.07
N PRO A 981 -3.50 -5.88 27.54
CA PRO A 981 -3.67 -6.64 28.78
C PRO A 981 -3.18 -8.09 28.67
N SER A 982 -3.16 -8.70 27.46
CA SER A 982 -2.62 -10.05 27.29
C SER A 982 -1.11 -10.11 27.57
N VAL A 983 -0.31 -9.23 26.94
CA VAL A 983 1.14 -9.17 27.14
C VAL A 983 1.47 -8.75 28.57
N PHE A 984 0.79 -7.73 29.11
CA PHE A 984 0.97 -7.30 30.50
C PHE A 984 0.63 -8.41 31.50
N GLY A 985 -0.47 -9.15 31.27
CA GLY A 985 -0.87 -10.29 32.07
C GLY A 985 0.16 -11.43 32.05
N LEU A 986 0.67 -11.78 30.87
CA LEU A 986 1.71 -12.81 30.72
C LEU A 986 3.02 -12.42 31.44
N ILE A 987 3.43 -11.14 31.38
CA ILE A 987 4.58 -10.63 32.14
C ILE A 987 4.36 -10.78 33.66
N LEU A 988 3.17 -10.47 34.17
CA LEU A 988 2.88 -10.66 35.60
C LEU A 988 2.78 -12.13 36.03
N LEU A 989 2.21 -13.00 35.20
CA LEU A 989 2.23 -14.45 35.43
C LEU A 989 3.66 -14.99 35.49
N SER A 990 4.55 -14.46 34.64
CA SER A 990 5.97 -14.87 34.59
C SER A 990 6.71 -14.66 35.92
N ARG A 991 6.28 -13.64 36.69
CA ARG A 991 6.76 -13.26 38.03
C ARG A 991 5.86 -13.78 39.17
N ARG A 992 5.07 -14.84 38.93
CA ARG A 992 4.21 -15.53 39.92
C ARG A 992 3.09 -14.67 40.55
N GLU A 993 2.78 -13.50 40.00
CA GLU A 993 1.62 -12.68 40.40
C GLU A 993 0.32 -13.19 39.76
N TRP A 994 -0.02 -14.45 40.04
CA TRP A 994 -1.11 -15.21 39.41
C TRP A 994 -2.45 -14.48 39.41
N ALA A 995 -2.79 -13.81 40.52
CA ALA A 995 -4.04 -13.07 40.65
C ALA A 995 -4.11 -11.87 39.69
N ILE A 996 -3.09 -11.02 39.67
CA ILE A 996 -3.07 -9.79 38.87
C ILE A 996 -2.93 -10.14 37.37
N GLY A 997 -2.05 -11.10 37.04
CA GLY A 997 -1.89 -11.62 35.68
C GLY A 997 -3.16 -12.29 35.14
N GLY A 998 -3.83 -13.09 35.97
CA GLY A 998 -5.10 -13.75 35.65
C GLY A 998 -6.24 -12.75 35.41
N ILE A 999 -6.37 -11.70 36.23
CA ILE A 999 -7.33 -10.61 36.01
C ILE A 999 -7.04 -9.91 34.67
N SER A 1000 -5.77 -9.64 34.36
CA SER A 1000 -5.38 -8.99 33.09
C SER A 1000 -5.73 -9.85 31.86
N LEU A 1001 -5.46 -11.16 31.90
CA LEU A 1001 -5.93 -12.08 30.85
C LEU A 1001 -7.47 -12.14 30.77
N GLY A 1002 -8.17 -12.08 31.90
CA GLY A 1002 -9.63 -11.98 31.95
C GLY A 1002 -10.14 -10.71 31.23
N VAL A 1003 -9.50 -9.56 31.46
CA VAL A 1003 -9.78 -8.31 30.74
C VAL A 1003 -9.49 -8.45 29.23
N ALA A 1004 -8.44 -9.16 28.83
CA ALA A 1004 -8.13 -9.44 27.43
C ALA A 1004 -9.24 -10.27 26.75
N VAL A 1005 -9.68 -11.37 27.38
CA VAL A 1005 -10.77 -12.22 26.87
C VAL A 1005 -12.09 -11.44 26.81
N LEU A 1006 -12.40 -10.65 27.83
CA LEU A 1006 -13.57 -9.78 27.86
C LEU A 1006 -13.52 -8.73 26.73
N ALA A 1007 -12.35 -8.14 26.46
CA ALA A 1007 -12.16 -7.20 25.36
C ALA A 1007 -12.44 -7.83 23.99
N LEU A 1008 -11.93 -9.05 23.75
CA LEU A 1008 -12.24 -9.81 22.53
C LEU A 1008 -13.75 -10.06 22.39
N GLY A 1009 -14.38 -10.59 23.44
CA GLY A 1009 -15.82 -10.88 23.47
C GLY A 1009 -16.68 -9.63 23.22
N LEU A 1010 -16.40 -8.52 23.93
CA LEU A 1010 -17.09 -7.25 23.74
C LEU A 1010 -16.86 -6.67 22.34
N SER A 1011 -15.65 -6.76 21.79
CA SER A 1011 -15.36 -6.26 20.43
C SER A 1011 -16.17 -6.99 19.35
N GLU A 1012 -16.33 -8.31 19.50
CA GLU A 1012 -17.15 -9.13 18.60
C GLU A 1012 -18.65 -8.87 18.80
N ILE A 1013 -19.14 -8.81 20.05
CA ILE A 1013 -20.53 -8.49 20.37
C ILE A 1013 -20.93 -7.11 19.78
N LEU A 1014 -20.12 -6.08 20.01
CA LEU A 1014 -20.40 -4.71 19.57
C LEU A 1014 -20.36 -4.53 18.04
N THR A 1015 -19.55 -5.33 17.33
CA THR A 1015 -19.42 -5.22 15.86
C THR A 1015 -20.31 -6.18 15.07
N VAL A 1016 -20.57 -7.39 15.58
CA VAL A 1016 -21.37 -8.41 14.90
C VAL A 1016 -22.85 -8.30 15.26
N ARG A 1017 -23.22 -8.35 16.55
CA ARG A 1017 -24.64 -8.40 16.94
C ARG A 1017 -25.40 -7.10 16.60
N ARG A 1018 -24.72 -5.96 16.65
CA ARG A 1018 -25.33 -4.64 16.40
C ARG A 1018 -25.65 -4.37 14.92
N PHE A 1019 -25.02 -5.09 13.99
CA PHE A 1019 -25.16 -4.86 12.55
C PHE A 1019 -25.23 -6.20 11.80
N PRO A 1020 -26.34 -6.94 11.89
CA PRO A 1020 -26.52 -8.20 11.18
C PRO A 1020 -26.39 -8.00 9.66
N GLU A 1021 -25.40 -8.66 9.04
CA GLU A 1021 -25.02 -8.46 7.64
C GLU A 1021 -26.04 -9.03 6.63
N THR A 1022 -26.94 -9.88 7.12
CA THR A 1022 -28.02 -10.52 6.36
C THR A 1022 -29.34 -10.39 7.10
N GLN A 1023 -30.20 -9.49 6.63
CA GLN A 1023 -31.64 -9.68 6.80
C GLN A 1023 -32.01 -11.05 6.19
N ALA A 1024 -32.87 -11.82 6.86
CA ALA A 1024 -33.43 -13.02 6.28
C ALA A 1024 -34.19 -12.68 4.98
N LEU A 1025 -34.31 -13.64 4.06
CA LEU A 1025 -35.31 -13.51 3.00
C LEU A 1025 -36.69 -13.60 3.64
N ASP A 1026 -37.63 -12.81 3.13
CA ASP A 1026 -39.03 -13.20 3.25
C ASP A 1026 -39.28 -14.59 2.62
N ARG A 1027 -40.28 -15.32 3.14
CA ARG A 1027 -40.58 -16.70 2.75
C ARG A 1027 -40.96 -16.82 1.27
N ASP A 1028 -41.66 -15.84 0.69
CA ASP A 1028 -41.98 -15.85 -0.74
C ASP A 1028 -40.74 -15.58 -1.59
N SER A 1029 -39.98 -14.55 -1.24
CA SER A 1029 -38.71 -14.23 -1.90
C SER A 1029 -37.69 -15.38 -1.86
N ARG A 1030 -37.76 -16.23 -0.82
CA ARG A 1030 -36.98 -17.47 -0.75
C ARG A 1030 -37.49 -18.55 -1.70
N LYS A 1031 -38.81 -18.75 -1.81
CA LYS A 1031 -39.40 -19.70 -2.79
C LYS A 1031 -39.00 -19.35 -4.22
N LYS A 1032 -39.17 -18.09 -4.64
CA LYS A 1032 -38.82 -17.64 -6.00
C LYS A 1032 -37.32 -17.73 -6.28
N LEU A 1033 -36.49 -17.49 -5.26
CA LEU A 1033 -35.04 -17.75 -5.36
C LEU A 1033 -34.77 -19.25 -5.56
N ASP A 1034 -35.37 -20.14 -4.75
CA ASP A 1034 -35.17 -21.59 -4.84
C ASP A 1034 -35.67 -22.14 -6.20
N GLU A 1035 -36.71 -21.54 -6.79
CA GLU A 1035 -37.19 -21.79 -8.15
C GLU A 1035 -36.20 -21.31 -9.22
N ALA A 1036 -35.69 -20.07 -9.12
CA ALA A 1036 -34.62 -19.60 -9.98
C ALA A 1036 -33.36 -20.50 -9.91
N VAL A 1037 -33.06 -21.05 -8.72
CA VAL A 1037 -31.97 -22.00 -8.51
C VAL A 1037 -32.25 -23.36 -9.15
N SER A 1038 -33.49 -23.84 -9.13
CA SER A 1038 -33.84 -25.12 -9.77
C SER A 1038 -33.72 -25.00 -11.29
N TRP A 1039 -34.29 -23.95 -11.88
CA TRP A 1039 -34.19 -23.64 -13.31
C TRP A 1039 -32.74 -23.43 -13.77
N MET A 1040 -31.92 -22.71 -13.00
CA MET A 1040 -30.49 -22.52 -13.30
C MET A 1040 -29.68 -23.83 -13.33
N LYS A 1041 -30.13 -24.86 -12.60
CA LYS A 1041 -29.53 -26.20 -12.57
C LYS A 1041 -30.13 -27.17 -13.59
N GLN A 1042 -31.40 -27.00 -13.97
CA GLN A 1042 -32.06 -27.81 -14.99
C GLN A 1042 -31.30 -27.63 -16.31
N LEU A 1043 -30.60 -28.67 -16.75
CA LEU A 1043 -30.13 -28.74 -18.13
C LEU A 1043 -31.36 -28.59 -19.04
N PRO A 1044 -31.28 -27.83 -20.15
CA PRO A 1044 -32.34 -27.79 -21.13
C PRO A 1044 -32.61 -29.24 -21.56
N GLY A 1045 -33.79 -29.75 -21.23
CA GLY A 1045 -34.14 -31.14 -21.50
C GLY A 1045 -33.97 -31.45 -22.98
N ASN A 1046 -33.58 -32.69 -23.30
CA ASN A 1046 -33.21 -33.13 -24.65
C ASN A 1046 -34.39 -33.16 -25.67
N GLY A 1047 -35.46 -32.41 -25.39
CA GLY A 1047 -36.48 -32.08 -26.36
C GLY A 1047 -35.81 -31.37 -27.54
N LYS A 1048 -35.99 -31.94 -28.73
CA LYS A 1048 -35.50 -31.45 -30.02
C LYS A 1048 -36.16 -30.10 -30.34
N GLY A 1049 -35.74 -29.05 -29.64
CA GLY A 1049 -36.18 -27.69 -29.90
C GLY A 1049 -35.77 -27.35 -31.31
N ARG A 1050 -36.76 -27.26 -32.22
CA ARG A 1050 -36.58 -26.72 -33.57
C ARG A 1050 -35.74 -25.46 -33.43
N ALA A 1051 -34.53 -25.48 -33.98
CA ALA A 1051 -33.71 -24.29 -34.08
C ALA A 1051 -34.48 -23.31 -34.97
N THR A 1052 -35.25 -22.42 -34.34
CA THR A 1052 -36.03 -21.42 -35.05
C THR A 1052 -35.04 -20.56 -35.79
N ARG A 1053 -35.04 -20.68 -37.13
CA ARG A 1053 -34.10 -20.01 -38.03
C ARG A 1053 -34.34 -18.50 -37.90
N VAL A 1054 -33.59 -17.88 -37.00
CA VAL A 1054 -33.69 -16.45 -36.68
C VAL A 1054 -33.31 -15.69 -37.94
N SER A 1055 -34.27 -15.01 -38.55
CA SER A 1055 -34.04 -14.25 -39.78
C SER A 1055 -33.07 -13.09 -39.51
N ASP A 1056 -32.18 -12.80 -40.46
CA ASP A 1056 -31.11 -11.79 -40.29
C ASP A 1056 -31.66 -10.39 -39.93
N ALA A 1057 -32.86 -10.05 -40.41
CA ALA A 1057 -33.57 -8.84 -40.00
C ALA A 1057 -33.83 -8.78 -38.49
N SER A 1058 -34.31 -9.87 -37.88
CA SER A 1058 -34.54 -9.94 -36.43
C SER A 1058 -33.24 -9.98 -35.63
N LEU A 1059 -32.15 -10.51 -36.21
CA LEU A 1059 -30.81 -10.42 -35.64
C LEU A 1059 -30.30 -8.97 -35.67
N ALA A 1060 -30.53 -8.22 -36.75
CA ALA A 1060 -30.21 -6.80 -36.85
C ALA A 1060 -30.97 -5.96 -35.82
N THR A 1061 -32.27 -6.20 -35.60
CA THR A 1061 -33.05 -5.53 -34.55
C THR A 1061 -32.53 -5.86 -33.14
N ARG A 1062 -32.15 -7.13 -32.88
CA ARG A 1062 -31.54 -7.56 -31.61
C ARG A 1062 -30.12 -7.03 -31.40
N MET A 1063 -29.35 -6.82 -32.48
CA MET A 1063 -28.08 -6.11 -32.41
C MET A 1063 -28.30 -4.63 -32.14
N ALA A 1064 -29.32 -3.99 -32.74
CA ALA A 1064 -29.64 -2.60 -32.46
C ALA A 1064 -29.99 -2.37 -30.98
N SER A 1065 -30.75 -3.27 -30.34
CA SER A 1065 -31.01 -3.22 -28.89
C SER A 1065 -29.81 -3.61 -27.99
N LEU A 1066 -28.66 -3.94 -28.58
CA LEU A 1066 -27.36 -4.11 -27.91
C LEU A 1066 -26.39 -2.94 -28.14
N LEU A 1067 -26.71 -2.00 -29.04
CA LEU A 1067 -25.81 -0.90 -29.38
C LEU A 1067 -25.69 0.14 -28.26
N PRO A 1068 -24.54 0.85 -28.17
CA PRO A 1068 -24.35 2.02 -27.31
C PRO A 1068 -25.50 3.03 -27.48
N GLY A 1069 -26.10 3.44 -26.34
CA GLY A 1069 -27.26 4.35 -26.30
C GLY A 1069 -28.54 3.73 -25.74
N TYR A 1070 -28.69 2.40 -25.74
CA TYR A 1070 -29.82 1.71 -25.10
C TYR A 1070 -29.43 1.18 -23.71
N SER A 1071 -29.70 1.96 -22.66
CA SER A 1071 -29.51 1.56 -21.26
C SER A 1071 -30.41 0.36 -20.92
N ARG A 1072 -29.82 -0.82 -20.65
CA ARG A 1072 -30.57 -2.02 -20.21
C ARG A 1072 -31.02 -1.94 -18.74
N LEU A 1073 -30.41 -1.02 -18.00
CA LEU A 1073 -30.70 -0.69 -16.60
C LEU A 1073 -31.52 0.62 -16.56
N PRO A 1074 -32.45 0.79 -15.61
CA PRO A 1074 -33.23 2.03 -15.47
C PRO A 1074 -32.32 3.26 -15.37
N ASP A 1075 -32.70 4.37 -16.01
CA ASP A 1075 -31.86 5.59 -16.05
C ASP A 1075 -31.58 6.18 -14.65
N SER A 1076 -32.46 5.88 -13.68
CA SER A 1076 -32.34 6.20 -12.25
C SER A 1076 -31.27 5.38 -11.51
N CYS A 1077 -30.76 4.30 -12.11
CA CYS A 1077 -29.70 3.48 -11.54
C CYS A 1077 -28.35 3.74 -12.25
N PRO A 1078 -27.39 4.43 -11.62
CA PRO A 1078 -26.06 4.66 -12.19
C PRO A 1078 -25.13 3.43 -12.11
N LEU A 1079 -25.64 2.20 -12.25
CA LEU A 1079 -24.77 1.02 -12.40
C LEU A 1079 -24.46 0.77 -13.89
N PRO A 1080 -23.22 0.38 -14.25
CA PRO A 1080 -22.03 0.35 -13.39
C PRO A 1080 -21.61 1.78 -13.02
N LEU A 1081 -21.17 2.01 -11.79
CA LEU A 1081 -20.80 3.35 -11.31
C LEU A 1081 -19.70 3.98 -12.18
N GLU A 1082 -19.76 5.30 -12.35
CA GLU A 1082 -18.78 6.08 -13.10
C GLU A 1082 -17.41 6.05 -12.41
N SER A 1083 -16.53 5.13 -12.82
CA SER A 1083 -15.19 5.05 -12.24
C SER A 1083 -14.35 6.29 -12.58
N GLU A 1084 -13.59 6.81 -11.61
CA GLU A 1084 -12.59 7.87 -11.84
C GLU A 1084 -11.50 7.42 -12.88
N THR A 1085 -11.41 6.12 -13.18
CA THR A 1085 -10.61 5.59 -14.29
C THR A 1085 -11.32 5.72 -15.63
N ILE A 1086 -11.13 6.86 -16.27
CA ILE A 1086 -11.61 7.16 -17.62
C ILE A 1086 -10.65 6.55 -18.67
N ASP A 1087 -11.12 6.40 -19.92
CA ASP A 1087 -10.36 5.84 -21.04
C ASP A 1087 -9.10 6.66 -21.39
N ASP A 1088 -8.05 5.97 -21.86
CA ASP A 1088 -6.76 6.55 -22.27
C ASP A 1088 -6.93 7.68 -23.30
N LEU A 1089 -7.92 7.59 -24.19
CA LEU A 1089 -8.20 8.60 -25.23
C LEU A 1089 -8.67 9.91 -24.59
N TYR A 1090 -9.81 9.88 -23.89
CA TYR A 1090 -10.40 11.03 -23.22
C TYR A 1090 -9.48 11.64 -22.15
N GLN A 1091 -8.73 10.80 -21.42
CA GLN A 1091 -7.76 11.30 -20.45
C GLN A 1091 -6.56 12.00 -21.12
N THR A 1092 -6.18 11.60 -22.34
CA THR A 1092 -5.16 12.33 -23.11
C THR A 1092 -5.69 13.69 -23.55
N GLU A 1093 -6.92 13.76 -24.06
CA GLU A 1093 -7.60 15.02 -24.43
C GLU A 1093 -7.75 15.98 -23.23
N ARG A 1094 -8.30 15.52 -22.09
CA ARG A 1094 -8.39 16.33 -20.86
C ARG A 1094 -7.03 16.81 -20.37
N ALA A 1095 -6.02 15.93 -20.36
CA ALA A 1095 -4.69 16.29 -19.86
C ALA A 1095 -4.01 17.33 -20.77
N ASP A 1096 -4.21 17.24 -22.08
CA ASP A 1096 -3.70 18.19 -23.06
C ASP A 1096 -4.40 19.57 -22.91
N GLN A 1097 -5.73 19.60 -22.86
CA GLN A 1097 -6.49 20.84 -22.58
C GLN A 1097 -6.10 21.45 -21.22
N ALA A 1098 -5.91 20.65 -20.17
CA ALA A 1098 -5.49 21.12 -18.85
C ALA A 1098 -4.08 21.75 -18.86
N LEU A 1099 -3.15 21.19 -19.65
CA LEU A 1099 -1.83 21.77 -19.84
C LEU A 1099 -1.90 23.14 -20.54
N SER A 1100 -2.73 23.28 -21.58
CA SER A 1100 -2.94 24.57 -22.25
C SER A 1100 -3.57 25.64 -21.33
N ARG A 1101 -4.49 25.27 -20.44
CA ARG A 1101 -5.06 26.21 -19.45
C ARG A 1101 -4.01 26.73 -18.45
N LEU A 1102 -3.11 25.86 -17.99
CA LEU A 1102 -2.02 26.26 -17.09
C LEU A 1102 -1.04 27.23 -17.76
N ASP A 1103 -0.70 26.97 -19.04
CA ASP A 1103 0.16 27.86 -19.83
C ASP A 1103 -0.49 29.23 -20.07
N GLN A 1104 -1.78 29.28 -20.43
CA GLN A 1104 -2.54 30.53 -20.56
C GLN A 1104 -2.58 31.33 -19.24
N SER A 1105 -2.83 30.66 -18.11
CA SER A 1105 -2.83 31.32 -16.79
C SER A 1105 -1.46 31.87 -16.36
N SER A 1106 -0.36 31.32 -16.88
CA SER A 1106 0.98 31.86 -16.62
C SER A 1106 1.23 33.17 -17.38
N LYS A 1107 0.75 33.25 -18.63
CA LYS A 1107 0.91 34.41 -19.53
C LYS A 1107 -0.03 35.57 -19.19
N SER A 1108 -1.22 35.30 -18.65
CA SER A 1108 -2.11 36.38 -18.19
C SER A 1108 -1.57 37.06 -16.93
N LYS A 1109 -0.98 36.30 -15.99
CA LYS A 1109 -0.37 36.85 -14.76
C LYS A 1109 0.81 37.80 -15.00
N SER A 1110 1.50 37.71 -16.14
CA SER A 1110 2.59 38.64 -16.49
C SER A 1110 2.12 39.88 -17.26
N ARG A 1111 0.84 39.97 -17.62
CA ARG A 1111 0.32 41.04 -18.52
C ARG A 1111 -0.82 41.87 -17.93
N SER A 1112 -1.30 41.53 -16.73
CA SER A 1112 -2.42 42.19 -16.06
C SER A 1112 -2.01 42.76 -14.70
N LYS A 1113 -1.59 44.03 -14.69
CA LYS A 1113 -1.48 44.87 -13.47
C LYS A 1113 -2.20 46.23 -13.64
N SER A 1114 -3.02 46.41 -14.68
CA SER A 1114 -3.57 47.72 -15.05
C SER A 1114 -5.08 47.78 -15.33
N ASP A 1115 -5.77 46.67 -15.64
CA ASP A 1115 -7.16 46.76 -16.16
C ASP A 1115 -8.13 45.75 -15.51
N ASP A 1116 -9.23 46.29 -14.98
CA ASP A 1116 -10.35 45.54 -14.40
C ASP A 1116 -11.14 44.77 -15.47
N ILE A 1117 -10.81 43.50 -15.68
CA ILE A 1117 -11.51 42.65 -16.64
C ILE A 1117 -12.52 41.76 -15.91
N LYS A 1118 -13.80 42.01 -16.22
CA LYS A 1118 -14.99 41.26 -15.80
C LYS A 1118 -14.75 39.74 -15.82
N LEU A 1119 -15.17 39.04 -14.77
CA LEU A 1119 -15.22 37.57 -14.77
C LEU A 1119 -16.11 37.08 -15.91
N VAL A 1120 -15.50 36.60 -16.99
CA VAL A 1120 -16.15 35.74 -17.97
C VAL A 1120 -16.38 34.38 -17.30
N GLN A 1121 -17.50 34.29 -16.57
CA GLN A 1121 -18.02 33.02 -16.09
C GLN A 1121 -18.51 32.19 -17.28
N GLY A 1122 -18.16 30.90 -17.26
CA GLY A 1122 -18.63 29.93 -18.25
C GLY A 1122 -17.63 29.67 -19.36
N PRO A 1123 -16.77 28.62 -19.24
CA PRO A 1123 -16.50 27.85 -20.43
C PRO A 1123 -17.84 27.31 -20.92
N GLU A 1124 -18.20 27.56 -22.18
CA GLU A 1124 -19.19 26.71 -22.83
C GLU A 1124 -18.79 25.25 -22.65
N ARG A 1125 -19.79 24.37 -22.57
CA ARG A 1125 -19.57 22.92 -22.65
C ARG A 1125 -19.16 22.55 -24.08
N GLY A 1126 -17.98 23.00 -24.50
CA GLY A 1126 -17.31 22.46 -25.68
C GLY A 1126 -17.25 20.95 -25.51
N SER A 1127 -18.00 20.24 -26.32
CA SER A 1127 -18.13 18.79 -26.20
C SER A 1127 -16.76 18.18 -26.44
N PHE A 1128 -16.19 17.55 -25.42
CA PHE A 1128 -15.07 16.62 -25.60
C PHE A 1128 -15.45 15.66 -26.74
N PHE A 1129 -14.54 15.41 -27.68
CA PHE A 1129 -14.88 14.76 -28.96
C PHE A 1129 -15.60 13.42 -28.78
N HIS A 1130 -15.29 12.71 -27.70
CA HIS A 1130 -16.12 11.64 -27.17
C HIS A 1130 -16.18 11.71 -25.66
N ASP A 1131 -17.37 11.78 -25.06
CA ASP A 1131 -17.54 11.36 -23.67
C ASP A 1131 -17.96 9.87 -23.63
N PRO A 1132 -17.04 8.92 -23.40
CA PRO A 1132 -17.38 7.50 -23.37
C PRO A 1132 -18.26 7.12 -22.17
N THR A 1133 -18.42 8.01 -21.18
CA THR A 1133 -19.27 7.76 -20.00
C THR A 1133 -20.75 7.79 -20.34
N THR A 1134 -21.17 8.64 -21.30
CA THR A 1134 -22.56 8.73 -21.75
C THR A 1134 -22.89 7.58 -22.73
N ALA A 1135 -22.02 7.34 -23.71
CA ALA A 1135 -22.23 6.30 -24.74
C ALA A 1135 -22.31 4.88 -24.17
N ASN A 1136 -21.49 4.57 -23.15
CA ASN A 1136 -21.44 3.23 -22.53
C ASN A 1136 -22.27 3.12 -21.23
N ARG A 1137 -23.12 4.11 -20.91
CA ARG A 1137 -23.91 4.11 -19.68
C ARG A 1137 -24.86 2.90 -19.64
N GLY A 1138 -24.79 2.12 -18.56
CA GLY A 1138 -25.61 0.91 -18.38
C GLY A 1138 -25.15 -0.33 -19.16
N LEU A 1139 -24.05 -0.27 -19.93
CA LEU A 1139 -23.48 -1.43 -20.61
C LEU A 1139 -22.36 -2.07 -19.77
N ILE A 1140 -22.48 -3.36 -19.46
CA ILE A 1140 -21.52 -4.11 -18.63
C ILE A 1140 -20.87 -5.24 -19.43
N TYR A 1141 -20.14 -4.86 -20.49
CA TYR A 1141 -19.41 -5.77 -21.36
C TYR A 1141 -17.89 -5.68 -21.18
N PRO A 1142 -17.14 -6.72 -21.57
CA PRO A 1142 -15.68 -6.67 -21.65
C PRO A 1142 -15.20 -5.45 -22.44
N THR A 1143 -14.19 -4.75 -21.92
CA THR A 1143 -13.66 -3.50 -22.53
C THR A 1143 -13.15 -3.69 -23.95
N GLU A 1144 -12.89 -4.93 -24.38
CA GLU A 1144 -12.47 -5.23 -25.75
C GLU A 1144 -13.66 -5.25 -26.74
N MET A 1145 -14.87 -5.56 -26.28
CA MET A 1145 -16.11 -5.47 -27.06
C MET A 1145 -16.58 -4.02 -27.26
N LEU A 1146 -16.31 -3.16 -26.27
CA LEU A 1146 -16.63 -1.73 -26.29
C LEU A 1146 -15.43 -0.86 -26.71
N ALA A 1147 -14.38 -1.45 -27.28
CA ALA A 1147 -13.17 -0.72 -27.65
C ALA A 1147 -13.45 0.19 -28.87
N PRO A 1148 -13.35 1.53 -28.75
CA PRO A 1148 -13.69 2.46 -29.83
C PRO A 1148 -12.69 2.35 -31.00
N ILE A 1149 -13.00 3.04 -32.10
CA ILE A 1149 -12.05 3.24 -33.20
C ILE A 1149 -10.83 4.02 -32.66
N PRO A 1150 -9.60 3.60 -32.95
CA PRO A 1150 -8.41 4.28 -32.45
C PRO A 1150 -8.23 5.65 -33.10
N VAL A 1151 -7.98 6.66 -32.26
CA VAL A 1151 -7.58 8.01 -32.69
C VAL A 1151 -6.06 8.15 -32.60
N VAL A 1152 -5.44 8.69 -33.64
CA VAL A 1152 -3.99 8.95 -33.71
C VAL A 1152 -3.68 10.30 -33.06
N TRP A 1153 -2.74 10.34 -32.12
CA TRP A 1153 -2.31 11.58 -31.46
C TRP A 1153 -1.02 12.11 -32.08
N LEU A 1154 -1.11 13.26 -32.76
CA LEU A 1154 0.03 13.95 -33.36
C LEU A 1154 0.55 15.06 -32.45
N LEU A 1155 1.86 15.31 -32.52
CA LEU A 1155 2.51 16.38 -31.76
C LEU A 1155 2.24 17.74 -32.42
N TYR A 1156 1.94 18.78 -31.62
CA TYR A 1156 1.85 20.15 -32.15
C TYR A 1156 3.16 20.60 -32.80
N ASP A 1157 3.06 21.13 -34.02
CA ASP A 1157 4.17 21.78 -34.73
C ASP A 1157 3.76 23.17 -35.23
N SER A 1158 4.69 24.11 -35.15
CA SER A 1158 4.52 25.49 -35.60
C SER A 1158 4.53 25.65 -37.12
N ALA A 1159 5.10 24.69 -37.88
CA ALA A 1159 5.09 24.73 -39.34
C ALA A 1159 3.81 24.13 -39.95
N GLY A 1160 2.82 23.75 -39.13
CA GLY A 1160 1.53 23.21 -39.61
C GLY A 1160 1.59 21.77 -40.13
N ILE A 1161 2.76 21.13 -40.12
CA ILE A 1161 2.97 19.78 -40.69
C ILE A 1161 2.05 18.76 -40.01
N ALA A 1162 1.91 18.84 -38.68
CA ALA A 1162 1.01 17.96 -37.94
C ALA A 1162 -0.48 18.12 -38.31
N GLN A 1163 -0.90 19.31 -38.77
CA GLN A 1163 -2.27 19.56 -39.23
C GLN A 1163 -2.48 19.02 -40.65
N ALA A 1164 -1.50 19.21 -41.54
CA ALA A 1164 -1.52 18.59 -42.87
C ALA A 1164 -1.53 17.06 -42.77
N GLU A 1165 -0.74 16.48 -41.86
CA GLU A 1165 -0.67 15.04 -41.64
C GLU A 1165 -1.95 14.47 -40.97
N ALA A 1166 -2.59 15.24 -40.08
CA ALA A 1166 -3.91 14.88 -39.55
C ALA A 1166 -4.97 14.82 -40.67
N ALA A 1167 -4.99 15.83 -41.53
CA ALA A 1167 -5.88 15.88 -42.69
C ALA A 1167 -5.59 14.74 -43.70
N ASP A 1168 -4.33 14.35 -43.89
CA ASP A 1168 -3.95 13.23 -44.76
C ASP A 1168 -4.37 11.87 -44.19
N LEU A 1169 -4.18 11.66 -42.88
CA LEU A 1169 -4.67 10.48 -42.16
C LEU A 1169 -6.20 10.33 -42.25
N GLU A 1170 -6.93 11.43 -42.13
CA GLU A 1170 -8.38 11.42 -42.27
C GLU A 1170 -8.80 11.17 -43.73
N ALA A 1171 -8.29 11.96 -44.68
CA ALA A 1171 -8.70 11.91 -46.09
C ALA A 1171 -8.26 10.64 -46.85
N ARG A 1172 -7.02 10.17 -46.67
CA ARG A 1172 -6.49 9.00 -47.42
C ARG A 1172 -6.65 7.69 -46.68
N HIS A 1173 -6.49 7.72 -45.36
CA HIS A 1173 -6.46 6.50 -44.55
C HIS A 1173 -7.78 6.23 -43.80
N GLY A 1174 -8.66 7.22 -43.65
CA GLY A 1174 -9.88 7.10 -42.84
C GLY A 1174 -9.57 6.91 -41.35
N LEU A 1175 -8.42 7.43 -40.89
CA LEU A 1175 -7.96 7.31 -39.51
C LEU A 1175 -8.16 8.66 -38.81
N PRO A 1176 -9.04 8.75 -37.79
CA PRO A 1176 -9.22 10.01 -37.07
C PRO A 1176 -7.93 10.39 -36.35
N ALA A 1177 -7.49 11.63 -36.55
CA ALA A 1177 -6.25 12.16 -35.99
C ALA A 1177 -6.51 13.45 -35.21
N ILE A 1178 -5.91 13.59 -34.03
CA ILE A 1178 -5.97 14.81 -33.21
C ILE A 1178 -4.54 15.36 -33.07
N VAL A 1179 -4.38 16.62 -33.44
CA VAL A 1179 -3.15 17.39 -33.16
C VAL A 1179 -3.24 17.91 -31.73
N ALA A 1180 -2.22 17.63 -30.92
CA ALA A 1180 -2.12 18.16 -29.56
C ALA A 1180 -2.16 19.70 -29.56
N SER A 1181 -2.64 20.29 -28.47
CA SER A 1181 -2.66 21.72 -28.27
C SER A 1181 -1.26 22.31 -28.04
N ARG A 1182 -1.10 23.61 -28.31
CA ARG A 1182 0.18 24.32 -28.29
C ARG A 1182 0.73 24.44 -26.86
N THR A 1183 1.46 23.42 -26.40
CA THR A 1183 2.28 23.53 -25.18
C THR A 1183 3.63 24.19 -25.50
N THR A 1184 3.86 25.42 -25.04
CA THR A 1184 5.16 26.10 -25.23
C THR A 1184 6.26 25.48 -24.36
N ARG A 1185 6.90 24.45 -24.88
CA ARG A 1185 8.02 23.70 -24.26
C ARG A 1185 9.34 24.49 -24.13
N ASN A 1186 9.38 25.78 -24.51
CA ASN A 1186 10.62 26.56 -24.58
C ASN A 1186 11.21 27.01 -23.22
N GLY A 1187 10.50 26.82 -22.11
CA GLY A 1187 10.97 27.26 -20.78
C GLY A 1187 12.30 26.66 -20.32
N ASP A 1188 12.66 25.46 -20.81
CA ASP A 1188 13.87 24.74 -20.39
C ASP A 1188 15.13 25.12 -21.21
N GLY A 1189 15.02 26.01 -22.22
CA GLY A 1189 16.11 26.30 -23.17
C GLY A 1189 16.59 27.75 -23.24
N GLU A 1190 15.70 28.73 -23.07
CA GLU A 1190 16.04 30.16 -23.29
C GLU A 1190 16.47 30.92 -22.01
N ALA A 1191 16.38 30.30 -20.83
CA ALA A 1191 16.77 30.92 -19.56
C ALA A 1191 18.29 31.20 -19.42
N GLY A 1192 19.13 30.65 -20.32
CA GLY A 1192 20.59 30.84 -20.35
C GLY A 1192 21.10 31.99 -21.22
N ARG A 1193 20.23 32.75 -21.89
CA ARG A 1193 20.60 33.94 -22.69
C ARG A 1193 19.71 35.14 -22.34
N ARG A 1194 19.80 35.60 -21.08
CA ARG A 1194 19.73 37.04 -20.85
C ARG A 1194 21.15 37.57 -21.05
N GLU A 1195 21.34 38.32 -22.13
CA GLU A 1195 22.47 39.23 -22.22
C GLU A 1195 22.39 40.18 -21.03
N GLU A 1196 23.45 40.22 -20.22
CA GLU A 1196 23.64 41.31 -19.26
C GLU A 1196 23.82 42.59 -20.07
N LYS A 1197 22.78 43.42 -20.14
CA LYS A 1197 22.96 44.83 -20.47
C LYS A 1197 23.74 45.47 -19.31
N PRO A 1198 24.96 45.98 -19.54
CA PRO A 1198 25.74 46.57 -18.46
C PRO A 1198 25.15 47.93 -18.04
N GLY A 1199 25.02 48.14 -16.73
CA GLY A 1199 25.16 49.45 -16.11
C GLY A 1199 24.06 50.50 -16.39
N GLY A 1200 22.84 50.28 -15.90
CA GLY A 1200 21.90 51.36 -15.56
C GLY A 1200 21.78 51.45 -14.03
N ARG A 1201 22.33 52.51 -13.43
CA ARG A 1201 22.41 52.69 -11.96
C ARG A 1201 21.24 53.56 -11.48
N GLU A 1202 20.18 52.94 -10.98
CA GLU A 1202 19.09 53.64 -10.28
C GLU A 1202 18.88 53.03 -8.88
N GLU A 1203 18.79 53.92 -7.90
CA GLU A 1203 18.47 53.60 -6.52
C GLU A 1203 16.97 53.28 -6.39
N VAL A 1204 16.62 52.18 -5.72
CA VAL A 1204 15.23 51.94 -5.30
C VAL A 1204 15.23 51.58 -3.82
N ALA A 1205 14.58 52.44 -3.03
CA ALA A 1205 14.43 52.29 -1.60
C ALA A 1205 13.57 51.07 -1.23
N SER A 1206 13.85 50.50 -0.06
CA SER A 1206 12.99 49.50 0.57
C SER A 1206 11.67 50.12 1.03
N PRO A 1207 10.59 49.32 1.07
CA PRO A 1207 9.75 49.35 2.26
C PRO A 1207 9.45 47.95 2.83
N LEU A 1208 9.84 47.76 4.09
CA LEU A 1208 8.94 47.16 5.10
C LEU A 1208 7.74 48.14 5.29
N LEU A 1209 6.55 47.80 5.78
CA LEU A 1209 6.12 46.80 6.78
C LEU A 1209 4.59 46.55 6.62
N GLU A 1210 4.03 45.68 7.47
CA GLU A 1210 2.61 45.64 7.89
C GLU A 1210 1.44 45.69 6.86
N HIS A 1211 0.79 44.54 6.67
CA HIS A 1211 -0.60 44.37 7.13
C HIS A 1211 -0.98 42.87 7.13
N THR A 1212 -1.06 42.27 8.32
CA THR A 1212 -1.77 40.99 8.52
C THR A 1212 -3.16 41.29 9.05
N ASP A 1213 -4.14 41.36 8.16
CA ASP A 1213 -5.54 41.51 8.56
C ASP A 1213 -6.23 40.13 8.68
N SER A 1214 -7.03 39.97 9.73
CA SER A 1214 -7.52 38.68 10.18
C SER A 1214 -8.89 38.33 9.61
N ARG A 1215 -9.01 37.19 8.91
CA ARG A 1215 -10.25 36.39 8.77
C ARG A 1215 -9.97 35.05 8.08
N ILE A 1216 -10.66 34.00 8.59
CA ILE A 1216 -10.64 32.56 8.21
C ILE A 1216 -9.48 31.76 8.81
#